data_AF-A0A2E9QSZ7-F1
#
_entry.id   AF-A0A2E9QSZ7-F1
#
_cell.length_a   1.000
_cell.length_b   1.000
_cell.length_c   1.000
_cell.angle_alpha   90.00
_cell.angle_beta   90.00
_cell.angle_gamma   90.00
#
_symmetry.space_group_name_H-M   'P 1'
#
loop_
_entity.id
_entity.type
_entity.pdbx_description
1 polymer ?
#
loop_
_entity_poly.entity_id
_entity_poly.type
_entity_poly.pdbx_seq_one_letter_code
_entity_poly.pdbx_strand_id
1 'polypeptide(L)'
;MQLHFALSDEATKKRVGNKIYDRGEKLLGNNTTFHVVLREQTLVSDVQEPNFPAYRVEIFFEDDGSIQKTRCQCKSPWRECEHIAATLLMCSRNPGIIDVRPPVAELLKLANQETLHDIVSAWIERHPEFSEWLDDELAQRLPNQKESVPTPAPVAVAAKASVPVETNEVVETTTASETKEAVEPVSLPQTIKVVEAAPEPKAEPAKPAPAKTKEKPKRSQEKPKRSPRVKIIEKAPVSLDELAMPTNEAPKKEAKKTPKKEAKQETPEPTKKRKVGRPRKEREAPAPKKPRPPKKRKKINLKNARKIARDIFIPFEEAKRAEKAECIEEIFEDFRDMLAQVKVILDAQDPTRALKILEYFISEWAEHWDTLSKFNTAVPEFWTTFESTLVETLLTIDFEEGEQETWSEMLTTWQKAAEGADVRVFHGAMFVIEEGWEDERLQDAMAGDFEDAGFVWGGRRPAYADLVTRARFAVLGRLGEEDAALNLALAEQMLLDYFLMLVQFERFDMIMEEAPYCIEDAQAALRAAKALHQRGQLTLAQQVAELGIKRGGAGIEDLQKWTEGCAEVLQPEQTSAEEALFLFERNPSLAAYEIIRDKTSAKKWPKLKEKLFKRLNREMDRGKAHAQIYLCEGMIDEAIRVANDNVKTPEVVRVVFEGTKETKAPWAIAAAKRQAEEIIDEIRAEEYDDAITWLKDAYDVAKQNKQAHHEFYTYVNSLIAKHRRKHKLLPMLREVIS
;
A
#
# COMPACT_ATOMS: atom_id res chain seq x y z
N MET A 1 16.11 16.67 35.28
CA MET A 1 16.81 16.51 33.99
C MET A 1 17.66 17.76 33.74
N GLN A 2 18.96 17.63 33.49
CA GLN A 2 19.82 18.79 33.15
C GLN A 2 19.81 18.98 31.63
N LEU A 3 18.83 19.71 31.12
CA LEU A 3 18.66 19.98 29.68
C LEU A 3 19.71 20.96 29.09
N HIS A 4 20.51 21.58 29.95
CA HIS A 4 21.26 22.80 29.65
C HIS A 4 22.39 22.62 28.62
N PHE A 5 22.91 21.40 28.45
CA PHE A 5 24.02 21.12 27.52
C PHE A 5 23.51 20.83 26.09
N ALA A 6 22.44 20.05 25.98
CA ALA A 6 21.85 19.66 24.69
C ALA A 6 21.08 20.80 24.01
N LEU A 7 20.59 21.75 24.79
CA LEU A 7 19.89 22.95 24.34
C LEU A 7 20.80 24.17 24.26
N SER A 8 22.10 24.02 23.94
CA SER A 8 22.98 25.19 23.76
C SER A 8 23.03 25.60 22.29
N ASP A 9 23.23 26.88 22.02
CA ASP A 9 23.38 27.40 20.64
C ASP A 9 24.48 26.65 19.87
N GLU A 10 25.58 26.28 20.53
CA GLU A 10 26.69 25.53 19.92
C GLU A 10 26.30 24.07 19.63
N ALA A 11 25.55 23.41 20.53
CA ALA A 11 24.99 22.09 20.28
C ALA A 11 23.94 22.11 19.15
N THR A 12 23.07 23.13 19.12
CA THR A 12 22.10 23.32 18.04
C THR A 12 22.82 23.52 16.72
N LYS A 13 23.81 24.41 16.65
CA LYS A 13 24.59 24.68 15.44
C LYS A 13 25.34 23.44 14.94
N LYS A 14 25.88 22.63 15.85
CA LYS A 14 26.49 21.34 15.51
C LYS A 14 25.47 20.32 14.98
N ARG A 15 24.26 20.30 15.53
CA ARG A 15 23.18 19.37 15.14
C ARG A 15 22.58 19.72 13.78
N VAL A 16 22.15 20.97 13.61
CA VAL A 16 21.39 21.40 12.43
C VAL A 16 22.30 21.95 11.32
N GLY A 17 23.56 22.25 11.63
CA GLY A 17 24.49 22.93 10.72
C GLY A 17 24.25 24.44 10.63
N ASN A 18 25.27 25.18 10.17
CA ASN A 18 25.26 26.66 10.17
C ASN A 18 24.07 27.26 9.42
N LYS A 19 23.71 26.71 8.25
CA LYS A 19 22.67 27.27 7.39
C LYS A 19 21.27 27.14 8.01
N ILE A 20 20.93 25.96 8.53
CA ILE A 20 19.63 25.72 9.17
C ILE A 20 19.54 26.47 10.49
N TYR A 21 20.67 26.58 11.20
CA TYR A 21 20.78 27.40 12.40
C TYR A 21 20.37 28.84 12.10
N ASP A 22 20.93 29.45 11.04
CA ASP A 22 20.63 30.83 10.66
C ASP A 22 19.15 31.00 10.25
N ARG A 23 18.53 29.99 9.63
CA ARG A 23 17.09 30.00 9.30
C ARG A 23 16.22 29.91 10.56
N GLY A 24 16.54 28.96 11.45
CA GLY A 24 15.85 28.83 12.74
C GLY A 24 15.97 30.09 13.59
N GLU A 25 17.12 30.77 13.54
CA GLU A 25 17.32 32.05 14.20
C GLU A 25 16.43 33.16 13.64
N LYS A 26 16.20 33.21 12.31
CA LYS A 26 15.27 34.16 11.69
C LYS A 26 13.82 33.92 12.09
N LEU A 27 13.47 32.69 12.47
CA LEU A 27 12.15 32.34 12.99
C LEU A 27 11.97 32.77 14.46
N LEU A 28 13.00 33.27 15.16
CA LEU A 28 12.89 33.76 16.53
C LEU A 28 12.27 35.16 16.57
N GLY A 29 10.94 35.21 16.55
CA GLY A 29 10.13 36.41 16.78
C GLY A 29 9.20 36.23 17.98
N ASN A 30 8.62 37.31 18.50
CA ASN A 30 7.61 37.20 19.56
C ASN A 30 6.43 36.35 19.06
N ASN A 31 6.11 35.27 19.79
CA ASN A 31 5.03 34.30 19.50
C ASN A 31 5.20 33.36 18.30
N THR A 32 6.37 33.26 17.67
CA THR A 32 6.55 32.26 16.61
C THR A 32 6.69 30.85 17.17
N THR A 33 7.35 30.66 18.31
CA THR A 33 7.37 29.36 19.01
C THR A 33 6.55 29.45 20.28
N PHE A 34 5.56 28.58 20.42
CA PHE A 34 4.61 28.59 21.53
C PHE A 34 4.21 27.15 21.90
N HIS A 35 3.41 26.98 22.96
CA HIS A 35 3.09 25.67 23.53
C HIS A 35 4.30 24.78 23.83
N VAL A 36 5.40 25.37 24.32
CA VAL A 36 6.62 24.64 24.70
C VAL A 36 6.39 23.89 26.01
N VAL A 37 6.05 22.60 25.91
CA VAL A 37 5.69 21.75 27.03
C VAL A 37 6.68 20.60 27.13
N LEU A 38 7.28 20.42 28.31
CA LEU A 38 8.07 19.23 28.61
C LEU A 38 7.24 18.30 29.49
N ARG A 39 6.99 17.08 29.02
CA ARG A 39 6.45 15.98 29.83
C ARG A 39 7.42 14.81 29.77
N GLU A 40 7.87 14.35 30.94
CA GLU A 40 8.86 13.29 31.05
C GLU A 40 10.12 13.61 30.24
N GLN A 41 10.38 12.85 29.18
CA GLN A 41 11.54 12.97 28.29
C GLN A 41 11.18 13.58 26.93
N THR A 42 9.97 14.12 26.78
CA THR A 42 9.47 14.65 25.51
C THR A 42 9.12 16.12 25.65
N LEU A 43 9.80 16.97 24.88
CA LEU A 43 9.45 18.37 24.69
C LEU A 43 8.65 18.52 23.40
N VAL A 44 7.50 19.17 23.50
CA VAL A 44 6.64 19.49 22.37
C VAL A 44 6.55 21.00 22.26
N SER A 45 6.60 21.55 21.06
CA SER A 45 6.34 22.96 20.76
C SER A 45 5.57 23.09 19.45
N ASP A 46 4.95 24.24 19.24
CA ASP A 46 4.33 24.62 17.98
C ASP A 46 5.07 25.85 17.43
N VAL A 47 5.45 25.80 16.15
CA VAL A 47 6.21 26.86 15.47
C VAL A 47 5.39 27.43 14.31
N GLN A 48 5.03 28.71 14.41
CA GLN A 48 4.24 29.45 13.44
C GLN A 48 5.14 30.16 12.43
N GLU A 49 4.94 29.84 11.15
CA GLU A 49 5.51 30.60 10.03
C GLU A 49 4.46 31.54 9.41
N PRO A 50 4.88 32.67 8.80
CA PRO A 50 3.95 33.54 8.06
C PRO A 50 3.29 32.81 6.89
N ASN A 51 1.94 32.83 6.84
CA ASN A 51 1.11 32.22 5.79
C ASN A 51 1.03 30.67 5.78
N PHE A 52 1.53 30.00 6.81
CA PHE A 52 1.43 28.54 6.98
C PHE A 52 0.72 28.17 8.28
N PRO A 53 0.17 26.96 8.44
CA PRO A 53 -0.26 26.49 9.75
C PRO A 53 0.94 26.32 10.68
N ALA A 54 0.71 26.36 11.99
CA ALA A 54 1.77 26.07 12.96
C ALA A 54 2.23 24.61 12.81
N TYR A 55 3.55 24.42 12.79
CA TYR A 55 4.17 23.10 12.72
C TYR A 55 4.50 22.61 14.13
N ARG A 56 4.02 21.42 14.48
CA ARG A 56 4.42 20.79 15.74
C ARG A 56 5.82 20.22 15.64
N VAL A 57 6.64 20.52 16.65
CA VAL A 57 7.98 19.99 16.86
C VAL A 57 7.98 19.16 18.13
N GLU A 58 8.64 18.00 18.07
CA GLU A 58 8.83 17.07 19.17
C GLU A 58 10.32 16.78 19.32
N ILE A 59 10.81 16.84 20.56
CA ILE A 59 12.20 16.57 20.92
C ILE A 59 12.20 15.55 22.03
N PHE A 60 12.82 14.40 21.76
CA PHE A 60 12.94 13.28 22.67
C PHE A 60 14.33 13.29 23.28
N PHE A 61 14.40 13.23 24.60
CA PHE A 61 15.63 13.25 25.38
C PHE A 61 15.93 11.85 25.95
N GLU A 62 17.22 11.55 26.10
CA GLU A 62 17.69 10.44 26.93
C GLU A 62 17.64 10.80 28.42
N ASP A 63 17.83 9.81 29.29
CA ASP A 63 17.91 10.00 30.75
C ASP A 63 19.02 10.98 31.18
N ASP A 64 20.10 11.07 30.40
CA ASP A 64 21.21 11.99 30.63
C ASP A 64 20.94 13.44 30.16
N GLY A 65 19.79 13.68 29.52
CA GLY A 65 19.38 14.98 28.99
C GLY A 65 19.92 15.29 27.60
N SER A 66 20.63 14.37 26.94
CA SER A 66 21.00 14.48 25.53
C SER A 66 19.78 14.28 24.63
N ILE A 67 19.79 14.90 23.44
CA ILE A 67 18.70 14.73 22.47
C ILE A 67 18.88 13.38 21.77
N GLN A 68 17.95 12.46 22.01
CA GLN A 68 17.84 11.18 21.33
C GLN A 68 17.35 11.38 19.89
N LYS A 69 16.25 12.13 19.73
CA LYS A 69 15.55 12.29 18.45
C LYS A 69 14.81 13.61 18.38
N THR A 70 14.68 14.15 17.17
CA THR A 70 13.80 15.27 16.85
C THR A 70 12.76 14.83 15.82
N ARG A 71 11.60 15.49 15.81
CA ARG A 71 10.56 15.32 14.80
C ARG A 71 9.89 16.66 14.59
N CYS A 72 9.58 16.98 13.34
CA CYS A 72 8.75 18.12 13.00
C CYS A 72 7.66 17.67 12.01
N GLN A 73 6.47 18.25 12.12
CA GLN A 73 5.40 18.08 11.13
C GLN A 73 5.66 18.88 9.85
N CYS A 74 6.72 19.69 9.79
CA CYS A 74 7.03 20.43 8.60
C CYS A 74 7.41 19.50 7.45
N LYS A 75 7.00 19.93 6.26
CA LYS A 75 7.34 19.31 4.99
C LYS A 75 8.73 19.78 4.52
N SER A 76 9.72 19.78 5.41
CA SER A 76 11.08 20.18 5.06
C SER A 76 11.84 18.93 4.58
N PRO A 77 12.65 19.01 3.51
CA PRO A 77 13.54 17.90 3.14
C PRO A 77 14.62 17.66 4.21
N TRP A 78 14.84 18.64 5.09
CA TRP A 78 15.82 18.58 6.17
C TRP A 78 15.24 17.89 7.40
N ARG A 79 15.94 16.86 7.89
CA ARG A 79 15.56 16.13 9.12
C ARG A 79 15.63 16.99 10.37
N GLU A 80 16.69 17.80 10.43
CA GLU A 80 16.86 18.85 11.40
C GLU A 80 16.46 20.15 10.71
N CYS A 81 15.19 20.53 10.78
CA CYS A 81 14.66 21.68 10.07
C CYS A 81 14.85 22.99 10.85
N GLU A 82 14.54 24.10 10.19
CA GLU A 82 14.53 25.43 10.80
C GLU A 82 13.57 25.53 11.99
N HIS A 83 12.47 24.79 12.02
CA HIS A 83 11.53 24.75 13.16
C HIS A 83 12.13 24.05 14.39
N ILE A 84 12.89 22.97 14.17
CA ILE A 84 13.63 22.28 15.25
C ILE A 84 14.72 23.21 15.77
N ALA A 85 15.48 23.85 14.88
CA ALA A 85 16.47 24.85 15.25
C ALA A 85 15.82 25.99 16.06
N ALA A 86 14.70 26.54 15.60
CA ALA A 86 13.95 27.59 16.30
C ALA A 86 13.51 27.13 17.70
N THR A 87 12.97 25.92 17.82
CA THR A 87 12.56 25.35 19.12
C THR A 87 13.74 25.19 20.06
N LEU A 88 14.85 24.61 19.60
CA LEU A 88 16.06 24.43 20.39
C LEU A 88 16.64 25.78 20.84
N LEU A 89 16.72 26.76 19.95
CA LEU A 89 17.20 28.11 20.26
C LEU A 89 16.27 28.84 21.22
N MET A 90 14.95 28.71 21.06
CA MET A 90 13.98 29.30 22.00
C MET A 90 14.14 28.71 23.39
N CYS A 91 14.31 27.39 23.51
CA CYS A 91 14.52 26.74 24.79
C CYS A 91 15.89 27.08 25.40
N SER A 92 16.93 27.21 24.57
CA SER A 92 18.29 27.66 24.95
C SER A 92 18.28 29.06 25.55
N ARG A 93 17.73 30.01 24.80
CA ARG A 93 17.82 31.44 25.08
C ARG A 93 16.78 31.90 26.09
N ASN A 94 15.64 31.20 26.17
CA ASN A 94 14.55 31.51 27.09
C ASN A 94 14.12 30.26 27.89
N PRO A 95 14.94 29.71 28.81
CA PRO A 95 14.61 28.47 29.52
C PRO A 95 13.28 28.51 30.29
N GLY A 96 12.84 29.70 30.71
CA GLY A 96 11.57 29.91 31.39
C GLY A 96 10.32 29.71 30.52
N ILE A 97 10.46 29.54 29.20
CA ILE A 97 9.34 29.21 28.29
C ILE A 97 8.89 27.75 28.42
N ILE A 98 9.76 26.88 28.95
CA ILE A 98 9.49 25.44 29.05
C ILE A 98 8.51 25.19 30.20
N ASP A 99 7.26 24.87 29.85
CA ASP A 99 6.23 24.46 30.79
C ASP A 99 6.41 22.96 31.13
N VAL A 100 7.07 22.68 32.25
CA VAL A 100 7.29 21.31 32.72
C VAL A 100 6.01 20.79 33.38
N ARG A 101 5.35 19.85 32.71
CA ARG A 101 4.08 19.27 33.18
C ARG A 101 4.28 17.88 33.78
N PRO A 102 3.44 17.50 34.75
CA PRO A 102 3.49 16.15 35.33
C PRO A 102 3.18 15.07 34.28
N PRO A 103 3.60 13.81 34.51
CA PRO A 103 3.19 12.67 33.69
C PRO A 103 1.67 12.59 33.54
N VAL A 104 1.18 12.12 32.40
CA VAL A 104 -0.27 11.92 32.19
C VAL A 104 -0.83 10.92 33.21
N ALA A 105 -0.07 9.88 33.56
CA ALA A 105 -0.46 8.93 34.60
C ALA A 105 -0.75 9.58 35.96
N GLU A 106 -0.01 10.63 36.33
CA GLU A 106 -0.26 11.38 37.56
C GLU A 106 -1.50 12.27 37.45
N LEU A 107 -1.77 12.84 36.27
CA LEU A 107 -3.02 13.58 36.04
C LEU A 107 -4.24 12.66 36.12
N LEU A 108 -4.14 11.45 35.57
CA LEU A 108 -5.22 10.47 35.59
C LEU A 108 -5.52 9.98 37.02
N LYS A 109 -4.53 9.93 37.91
CA LYS A 109 -4.74 9.61 39.34
C LYS A 109 -5.56 10.66 40.09
N LEU A 110 -5.60 11.91 39.60
CA LEU A 110 -6.37 12.99 40.21
C LEU A 110 -7.87 12.91 39.86
N ALA A 111 -8.21 12.22 38.78
CA ALA A 111 -9.58 12.09 38.31
C ALA A 111 -10.24 10.85 38.92
N ASN A 112 -11.46 11.00 39.42
CA ASN A 112 -12.29 9.87 39.79
C ASN A 112 -12.93 9.23 38.54
N GLN A 113 -13.57 8.08 38.70
CA GLN A 113 -14.16 7.32 37.58
C GLN A 113 -15.19 8.13 36.77
N GLU A 114 -16.03 8.90 37.46
CA GLU A 114 -17.07 9.75 36.84
C GLU A 114 -16.43 10.86 35.99
N THR A 115 -15.41 11.53 36.53
CA THR A 115 -14.67 12.59 35.81
C THR A 115 -13.93 12.02 34.60
N LEU A 116 -13.33 10.83 34.71
CA LEU A 116 -12.68 10.17 33.57
C LEU A 116 -13.69 9.81 32.48
N HIS A 117 -14.85 9.27 32.86
CA HIS A 117 -15.94 8.98 31.92
C HIS A 117 -16.39 10.24 31.18
N ASP A 118 -16.58 11.34 31.89
CA ASP A 118 -17.00 12.61 31.29
C ASP A 118 -15.94 13.20 30.35
N ILE A 119 -14.67 13.15 30.74
CA ILE A 119 -13.54 13.59 29.90
C ILE A 119 -13.49 12.76 28.62
N VAL A 120 -13.58 11.43 28.72
CA VAL A 120 -13.53 10.53 27.56
C VAL A 120 -14.75 10.76 26.65
N SER A 121 -15.94 10.87 27.23
CA SER A 121 -17.18 11.13 26.47
C SER A 121 -17.10 12.46 25.71
N ALA A 122 -16.68 13.54 26.38
CA ALA A 122 -16.55 14.84 25.77
C ALA A 122 -15.41 14.91 24.74
N TRP A 123 -14.43 14.01 24.82
CA TRP A 123 -13.37 13.89 23.82
C TRP A 123 -13.87 13.14 22.57
N ILE A 124 -14.63 12.06 22.72
CA ILE A 124 -15.24 11.31 21.61
C ILE A 124 -16.27 12.18 20.86
N GLU A 125 -17.06 12.99 21.58
CA GLU A 125 -17.98 13.95 20.94
C GLU A 125 -17.24 14.95 20.04
N ARG A 126 -16.00 15.32 20.40
CA ARG A 126 -15.17 16.24 19.61
C ARG A 126 -14.34 15.54 18.55
N HIS A 127 -14.10 14.24 18.71
CA HIS A 127 -13.28 13.41 17.83
C HIS A 127 -13.98 12.08 17.55
N PRO A 128 -15.07 12.08 16.74
CA PRO A 128 -15.87 10.89 16.48
C PRO A 128 -15.07 9.74 15.86
N GLU A 129 -13.97 10.03 15.17
CA GLU A 129 -13.07 9.04 14.57
C GLU A 129 -12.46 8.06 15.58
N PHE A 130 -12.45 8.38 16.88
CA PHE A 130 -11.92 7.49 17.91
C PHE A 130 -12.96 6.55 18.54
N SER A 131 -14.23 6.61 18.13
CA SER A 131 -15.25 5.70 18.64
C SER A 131 -14.93 4.25 18.30
N GLU A 132 -14.47 3.99 17.08
CA GLU A 132 -14.10 2.65 16.62
C GLU A 132 -12.92 2.09 17.43
N TRP A 133 -11.89 2.90 17.68
CA TRP A 133 -10.77 2.51 18.54
C TRP A 133 -11.22 2.18 19.97
N LEU A 134 -12.14 2.97 20.54
CA LEU A 134 -12.64 2.69 21.88
C LEU A 134 -13.44 1.38 21.93
N ASP A 135 -14.28 1.11 20.92
CA ASP A 135 -15.03 -0.13 20.80
C ASP A 135 -14.09 -1.34 20.80
N ASP A 136 -13.01 -1.28 20.00
CA ASP A 136 -11.99 -2.33 19.92
C ASP A 136 -11.24 -2.51 21.24
N GLU A 137 -10.81 -1.41 21.88
CA GLU A 137 -10.06 -1.47 23.14
C GLU A 137 -10.92 -2.00 24.30
N LEU A 138 -12.21 -1.63 24.34
CA LEU A 138 -13.16 -2.18 25.30
C LEU A 138 -13.45 -3.65 25.02
N ALA A 139 -13.59 -4.05 23.76
CA ALA A 139 -13.76 -5.46 23.39
C ALA A 139 -12.58 -6.33 23.81
N GLN A 140 -11.35 -5.80 23.72
CA GLN A 140 -10.13 -6.49 24.16
C GLN A 140 -10.01 -6.59 25.68
N ARG A 141 -10.35 -5.53 26.42
CA ARG A 141 -10.15 -5.47 27.88
C ARG A 141 -11.34 -5.99 28.70
N LEU A 142 -12.54 -5.99 28.12
CA LEU A 142 -13.77 -6.52 28.72
C LEU A 142 -14.37 -7.64 27.86
N PRO A 143 -13.62 -8.73 27.56
CA PRO A 143 -14.06 -9.77 26.64
C PRO A 143 -15.35 -10.49 27.10
N ASN A 144 -15.67 -10.41 28.41
CA ASN A 144 -16.81 -11.07 29.03
C ASN A 144 -18.04 -10.17 29.25
N GLN A 145 -18.06 -8.91 28.77
CA GLN A 145 -19.23 -8.02 28.89
C GLN A 145 -20.01 -7.81 27.58
N LYS A 146 -19.88 -8.72 26.61
CA LYS A 146 -20.62 -8.66 25.33
C LYS A 146 -22.15 -8.80 25.45
N GLU A 147 -22.72 -8.94 26.65
CA GLU A 147 -24.15 -9.21 26.85
C GLU A 147 -24.99 -8.01 27.32
N SER A 148 -24.48 -6.79 27.46
CA SER A 148 -25.32 -5.67 27.92
C SER A 148 -25.18 -4.33 27.20
N VAL A 149 -24.75 -4.30 25.93
CA VAL A 149 -24.98 -3.11 25.09
C VAL A 149 -26.35 -3.26 24.42
N PRO A 150 -27.33 -2.35 24.65
CA PRO A 150 -28.60 -2.41 23.95
C PRO A 150 -28.35 -2.07 22.48
N THR A 151 -28.71 -3.01 21.60
CA THR A 151 -28.71 -2.82 20.15
C THR A 151 -29.60 -1.61 19.79
N PRO A 152 -29.11 -0.61 19.03
CA PRO A 152 -29.99 0.44 18.53
C PRO A 152 -31.01 -0.18 17.56
N ALA A 153 -32.28 0.20 17.72
CA ALA A 153 -33.37 -0.28 16.88
C ALA A 153 -33.11 0.04 15.39
N PRO A 154 -33.45 -0.86 14.45
CA PRO A 154 -33.18 -0.64 13.04
C PRO A 154 -34.00 0.54 12.51
N VAL A 155 -33.31 1.52 11.92
CA VAL A 155 -33.95 2.61 11.18
C VAL A 155 -34.45 2.04 9.85
N ALA A 156 -35.77 1.97 9.70
CA ALA A 156 -36.42 1.53 8.47
C ALA A 156 -36.22 2.56 7.35
N VAL A 157 -35.37 2.24 6.38
CA VAL A 157 -35.26 2.99 5.12
C VAL A 157 -36.39 2.51 4.19
N ALA A 158 -37.43 3.32 4.05
CA ALA A 158 -38.54 3.06 3.14
C ALA A 158 -38.10 3.30 1.68
N ALA A 159 -37.98 2.22 0.91
CA ALA A 159 -37.80 2.25 -0.52
C ALA A 159 -39.07 2.77 -1.23
N LYS A 160 -38.93 3.84 -2.02
CA LYS A 160 -39.98 4.31 -2.95
C LYS A 160 -39.95 3.45 -4.20
N ALA A 161 -41.08 2.78 -4.47
CA ALA A 161 -41.42 2.25 -5.78
C ALA A 161 -42.45 3.16 -6.46
N SER A 162 -42.36 3.17 -7.79
CA SER A 162 -42.86 4.17 -8.72
C SER A 162 -44.31 3.96 -9.20
N VAL A 163 -44.82 4.98 -9.91
CA VAL A 163 -45.88 5.01 -10.96
C VAL A 163 -47.30 5.41 -10.45
N PRO A 164 -48.22 6.07 -11.22
CA PRO A 164 -48.18 6.62 -12.60
C PRO A 164 -48.60 8.11 -12.77
N VAL A 165 -48.39 8.58 -14.00
CA VAL A 165 -49.01 9.74 -14.67
C VAL A 165 -50.44 9.39 -15.13
N GLU A 166 -51.43 10.26 -14.90
CA GLU A 166 -52.42 10.65 -15.93
C GLU A 166 -53.30 11.84 -15.49
N THR A 167 -53.72 12.56 -16.52
CA THR A 167 -54.31 13.90 -16.65
C THR A 167 -55.83 13.93 -16.43
N ASN A 168 -56.37 15.04 -15.88
CA ASN A 168 -57.40 15.92 -16.49
C ASN A 168 -58.21 16.75 -15.47
N GLU A 169 -58.13 18.07 -15.66
CA GLU A 169 -59.23 19.04 -15.86
C GLU A 169 -60.47 19.14 -14.92
N VAL A 170 -60.77 20.43 -14.62
CA VAL A 170 -62.09 21.10 -14.50
C VAL A 170 -62.80 21.16 -13.12
N VAL A 171 -62.67 22.34 -12.48
CA VAL A 171 -63.72 23.32 -12.06
C VAL A 171 -65.12 22.71 -11.76
N GLU A 172 -65.81 22.91 -10.63
CA GLU A 172 -66.39 24.18 -10.16
C GLU A 172 -67.28 23.98 -8.89
N THR A 173 -67.66 25.10 -8.27
CA THR A 173 -68.83 25.38 -7.39
C THR A 173 -68.63 25.49 -5.87
N THR A 174 -68.29 26.73 -5.47
CA THR A 174 -69.03 27.63 -4.56
C THR A 174 -70.08 27.06 -3.59
N THR A 175 -70.03 27.50 -2.33
CA THR A 175 -71.00 28.45 -1.73
C THR A 175 -70.53 28.95 -0.36
N ALA A 176 -70.94 30.18 -0.05
CA ALA A 176 -70.40 31.10 0.95
C ALA A 176 -71.26 31.23 2.21
N SER A 177 -70.69 31.87 3.26
CA SER A 177 -71.27 32.71 4.34
C SER A 177 -70.44 32.47 5.62
N GLU A 178 -69.93 33.42 6.42
CA GLU A 178 -70.31 34.81 6.69
C GLU A 178 -69.14 35.55 7.42
N THR A 179 -68.85 36.75 6.94
CA THR A 179 -68.36 38.03 7.53
C THR A 179 -68.42 38.25 9.07
N LYS A 180 -67.67 39.13 9.77
CA LYS A 180 -67.04 40.48 9.55
C LYS A 180 -66.18 40.78 10.81
N GLU A 181 -65.06 41.53 10.84
CA GLU A 181 -64.78 42.97 10.63
C GLU A 181 -63.26 43.12 10.29
N ALA A 182 -62.83 43.73 9.17
CA ALA A 182 -62.62 45.16 8.85
C ALA A 182 -61.52 45.83 9.74
N VAL A 183 -60.42 46.42 9.25
CA VAL A 183 -60.23 47.44 8.19
C VAL A 183 -58.73 47.52 7.77
N GLU A 184 -58.47 47.81 6.49
CA GLU A 184 -57.19 48.11 5.78
C GLU A 184 -57.16 49.63 5.38
N PRO A 185 -56.25 50.20 4.56
CA PRO A 185 -54.79 50.07 4.30
C PRO A 185 -54.10 51.47 4.10
N VAL A 186 -52.86 51.51 3.53
CA VAL A 186 -52.34 52.44 2.46
C VAL A 186 -50.84 52.84 2.62
N SER A 187 -50.14 52.86 1.47
CA SER A 187 -48.74 53.23 1.18
C SER A 187 -48.38 54.74 1.17
N LEU A 188 -47.12 55.02 1.62
CA LEU A 188 -46.07 56.02 1.23
C LEU A 188 -46.38 57.55 1.27
N PRO A 189 -45.44 58.44 1.73
CA PRO A 189 -44.19 58.74 0.99
C PRO A 189 -42.93 59.26 1.76
N GLN A 190 -41.88 59.47 0.96
CA GLN A 190 -40.56 60.14 1.08
C GLN A 190 -40.34 61.25 2.13
N THR A 191 -39.11 61.35 2.68
CA THR A 191 -38.16 62.51 2.57
C THR A 191 -37.00 62.39 3.56
N ILE A 192 -35.74 62.40 3.10
CA ILE A 192 -34.60 63.17 3.69
C ILE A 192 -33.59 63.52 2.57
N LYS A 193 -33.32 64.81 2.36
CA LYS A 193 -32.20 65.42 1.58
C LYS A 193 -31.02 65.66 2.55
N VAL A 194 -29.78 65.25 2.26
CA VAL A 194 -28.70 65.94 1.50
C VAL A 194 -28.35 67.35 1.99
N VAL A 195 -27.10 67.51 2.47
CA VAL A 195 -26.28 68.72 2.34
C VAL A 195 -24.83 68.31 1.97
N GLU A 196 -24.39 68.83 0.82
CA GLU A 196 -23.05 68.88 0.18
C GLU A 196 -21.97 69.57 1.04
N ALA A 197 -20.66 69.62 0.75
CA ALA A 197 -19.69 68.96 -0.13
C ALA A 197 -18.29 69.59 0.14
N ALA A 198 -17.25 68.94 -0.42
CA ALA A 198 -15.96 69.49 -0.90
C ALA A 198 -14.75 69.54 0.09
N PRO A 199 -13.50 69.54 -0.42
CA PRO A 199 -12.97 68.82 -1.60
C PRO A 199 -11.59 68.14 -1.38
N GLU A 200 -11.25 67.26 -2.33
CA GLU A 200 -9.94 66.60 -2.52
C GLU A 200 -8.78 67.59 -2.80
N PRO A 201 -7.52 67.25 -2.47
CA PRO A 201 -6.37 68.07 -2.79
C PRO A 201 -5.87 67.85 -4.22
N LYS A 202 -5.66 68.98 -4.90
CA LYS A 202 -5.15 69.17 -6.25
C LYS A 202 -3.70 68.70 -6.41
N ALA A 203 -3.44 68.07 -7.56
CA ALA A 203 -2.12 67.95 -8.19
C ALA A 203 -1.83 69.15 -9.10
N GLU A 204 -0.56 69.60 -9.13
CA GLU A 204 0.25 70.14 -10.26
C GLU A 204 1.44 71.01 -9.75
N PRO A 205 2.55 71.25 -10.50
CA PRO A 205 2.75 71.06 -11.95
C PRO A 205 4.08 70.41 -12.45
N ALA A 206 4.02 70.11 -13.75
CA ALA A 206 4.92 69.55 -14.76
C ALA A 206 6.38 70.06 -14.97
N LYS A 207 7.21 69.18 -15.57
CA LYS A 207 7.98 69.28 -16.87
C LYS A 207 9.41 68.69 -16.80
N PRO A 208 10.08 68.34 -17.93
CA PRO A 208 9.62 67.72 -19.18
C PRO A 208 10.45 66.46 -19.56
N ALA A 209 9.94 65.68 -20.51
CA ALA A 209 10.63 64.55 -21.15
C ALA A 209 11.82 65.00 -22.04
N PRO A 210 12.86 64.16 -22.20
CA PRO A 210 13.67 64.15 -23.40
C PRO A 210 13.35 62.94 -24.29
N ALA A 211 13.03 63.30 -25.53
CA ALA A 211 13.31 62.64 -26.80
C ALA A 211 13.52 61.11 -26.85
N LYS A 212 12.66 60.47 -27.66
CA LYS A 212 12.90 59.19 -28.31
C LYS A 212 14.18 59.24 -29.16
N THR A 213 15.20 58.49 -28.77
CA THR A 213 16.23 57.97 -29.69
C THR A 213 15.93 56.50 -29.98
N LYS A 214 15.64 56.22 -31.25
CA LYS A 214 15.64 54.88 -31.80
C LYS A 214 17.11 54.41 -31.86
N GLU A 215 17.52 53.55 -30.95
CA GLU A 215 18.70 52.71 -31.15
C GLU A 215 18.32 51.24 -30.98
N LYS A 216 18.47 50.49 -32.10
CA LYS A 216 18.45 49.03 -32.12
C LYS A 216 19.68 48.52 -31.37
N PRO A 217 19.56 47.59 -30.40
CA PRO A 217 20.70 46.78 -30.02
C PRO A 217 20.81 45.62 -31.01
N LYS A 218 21.93 45.56 -31.71
CA LYS A 218 22.36 44.40 -32.50
C LYS A 218 22.43 43.18 -31.58
N ARG A 219 21.69 42.13 -31.95
CA ARG A 219 21.82 40.77 -31.43
C ARG A 219 23.21 40.24 -31.80
N SER A 220 24.19 40.39 -30.92
CA SER A 220 25.42 39.61 -30.96
C SER A 220 25.09 38.21 -30.44
N GLN A 221 24.93 37.27 -31.37
CA GLN A 221 24.95 35.85 -31.06
C GLN A 221 26.35 35.47 -30.60
N GLU A 222 26.56 35.42 -29.29
CA GLU A 222 27.70 34.73 -28.72
C GLU A 222 27.16 33.50 -27.98
N LYS A 223 27.40 32.33 -28.57
CA LYS A 223 26.99 31.03 -28.03
C LYS A 223 27.66 30.82 -26.67
N PRO A 224 26.94 30.46 -25.60
CA PRO A 224 27.59 30.04 -24.38
C PRO A 224 28.28 28.69 -24.61
N LYS A 225 29.55 28.63 -24.22
CA LYS A 225 30.40 27.43 -24.30
C LYS A 225 29.87 26.38 -23.33
N ARG A 226 29.58 25.18 -23.85
CA ARG A 226 29.17 23.99 -23.08
C ARG A 226 30.30 23.54 -22.15
N SER A 227 29.97 23.37 -20.87
CA SER A 227 30.72 22.57 -19.88
C SER A 227 29.92 21.28 -19.59
N PRO A 228 30.50 20.23 -18.98
CA PRO A 228 30.32 18.85 -19.43
C PRO A 228 28.97 18.23 -19.03
N ARG A 229 28.26 17.70 -20.04
CA ARG A 229 27.11 16.79 -19.94
C ARG A 229 27.46 15.56 -19.09
N VAL A 230 26.48 15.03 -18.34
CA VAL A 230 26.50 13.65 -17.83
C VAL A 230 26.78 12.74 -19.03
N LYS A 231 28.02 12.25 -19.14
CA LYS A 231 28.44 11.45 -20.29
C LYS A 231 27.87 10.05 -20.10
N ILE A 232 26.91 9.71 -20.95
CA ILE A 232 26.58 8.32 -21.24
C ILE A 232 27.90 7.63 -21.61
N ILE A 233 28.35 6.70 -20.77
CA ILE A 233 29.51 5.87 -21.07
C ILE A 233 29.05 4.92 -22.18
N GLU A 234 29.40 5.23 -23.43
CA GLU A 234 29.28 4.30 -24.55
C GLU A 234 30.16 3.07 -24.26
N LYS A 235 29.56 2.00 -23.71
CA LYS A 235 30.16 0.66 -23.76
C LYS A 235 29.75 0.02 -25.08
N ALA A 236 30.75 -0.46 -25.82
CA ALA A 236 30.58 -1.18 -27.08
C ALA A 236 29.58 -2.34 -26.95
N PRO A 237 28.76 -2.63 -27.98
CA PRO A 237 27.74 -3.65 -27.91
C PRO A 237 28.35 -5.04 -27.71
N VAL A 238 28.02 -5.68 -26.60
CA VAL A 238 28.27 -7.12 -26.40
C VAL A 238 27.23 -7.89 -27.21
N SER A 239 27.69 -8.86 -27.99
CA SER A 239 26.85 -9.78 -28.77
C SER A 239 25.84 -10.51 -27.87
N LEU A 240 24.57 -10.46 -28.24
CA LEU A 240 23.41 -10.91 -27.46
C LEU A 240 23.14 -12.44 -27.49
N ASP A 241 24.18 -13.26 -27.68
CA ASP A 241 24.08 -14.73 -27.62
C ASP A 241 24.75 -15.37 -26.39
N GLU A 242 25.38 -14.60 -25.48
CA GLU A 242 26.04 -15.13 -24.27
C GLU A 242 25.62 -14.40 -22.99
N LEU A 243 24.35 -14.52 -22.58
CA LEU A 243 23.91 -14.25 -21.20
C LEU A 243 22.84 -15.28 -20.78
N ALA A 244 23.30 -16.50 -20.51
CA ALA A 244 22.60 -17.44 -19.64
C ALA A 244 23.52 -17.73 -18.45
N MET A 245 23.18 -17.21 -17.27
CA MET A 245 23.79 -17.66 -16.01
C MET A 245 23.05 -18.92 -15.51
N PRO A 246 23.74 -19.77 -14.72
CA PRO A 246 23.57 -21.22 -14.76
C PRO A 246 22.44 -21.70 -13.84
N THR A 247 21.63 -22.62 -14.34
CA THR A 247 20.79 -23.48 -13.50
C THR A 247 21.64 -24.60 -12.95
N ASN A 248 21.62 -24.75 -11.62
CA ASN A 248 22.39 -25.73 -10.88
C ASN A 248 22.01 -27.17 -11.29
N GLU A 249 23.05 -27.98 -11.48
CA GLU A 249 23.00 -29.34 -12.02
C GLU A 249 22.32 -30.33 -11.07
N ALA A 250 21.45 -31.20 -11.61
CA ALA A 250 21.10 -32.49 -11.03
C ALA A 250 21.73 -33.62 -11.87
N PRO A 251 22.19 -34.72 -11.26
CA PRO A 251 23.25 -35.55 -11.83
C PRO A 251 22.80 -36.50 -12.94
N LYS A 252 23.67 -36.61 -13.93
CA LYS A 252 23.65 -37.54 -15.07
C LYS A 252 23.48 -39.00 -14.61
N LYS A 253 22.53 -39.72 -15.23
CA LYS A 253 22.60 -41.18 -15.41
C LYS A 253 22.68 -41.50 -16.90
N GLU A 254 23.58 -42.43 -17.17
CA GLU A 254 24.19 -42.78 -18.45
C GLU A 254 23.20 -43.29 -19.52
N ALA A 255 23.51 -42.95 -20.76
CA ALA A 255 22.88 -43.49 -21.95
C ALA A 255 23.35 -44.92 -22.25
N LYS A 256 22.41 -45.81 -22.60
CA LYS A 256 22.70 -47.00 -23.43
C LYS A 256 21.70 -47.14 -24.58
N LYS A 257 22.24 -46.89 -25.77
CA LYS A 257 22.05 -47.57 -27.07
C LYS A 257 20.62 -47.80 -27.63
N THR A 258 20.45 -47.24 -28.83
CA THR A 258 19.51 -47.55 -29.94
C THR A 258 19.54 -49.05 -30.37
N PRO A 259 18.75 -49.56 -31.38
CA PRO A 259 17.75 -48.92 -32.28
C PRO A 259 16.42 -49.72 -32.56
N LYS A 260 15.49 -49.04 -33.26
CA LYS A 260 14.45 -49.48 -34.25
C LYS A 260 14.08 -50.97 -34.40
N LYS A 261 12.76 -51.24 -34.44
CA LYS A 261 12.01 -52.01 -35.48
C LYS A 261 10.49 -51.89 -35.21
N GLU A 262 9.70 -51.33 -36.14
CA GLU A 262 8.83 -52.05 -37.10
C GLU A 262 7.74 -52.92 -36.46
N ALA A 263 6.46 -52.52 -36.65
CA ALA A 263 5.47 -53.24 -37.47
C ALA A 263 4.01 -53.08 -36.97
N LYS A 264 3.14 -52.74 -37.95
CA LYS A 264 1.77 -53.25 -38.21
C LYS A 264 0.66 -53.00 -37.18
N GLN A 265 -0.36 -52.20 -37.55
CA GLN A 265 -1.58 -52.57 -38.31
C GLN A 265 -2.59 -53.33 -37.43
N GLU A 266 -3.72 -52.69 -37.12
CA GLU A 266 -5.07 -53.07 -37.57
C GLU A 266 -6.17 -52.43 -36.69
N THR A 267 -6.97 -51.58 -37.32
CA THR A 267 -8.38 -51.35 -36.96
C THR A 267 -9.23 -52.52 -37.44
N PRO A 268 -10.37 -52.78 -36.78
CA PRO A 268 -11.61 -52.74 -37.56
C PRO A 268 -12.74 -51.95 -36.88
N GLU A 269 -13.63 -51.52 -37.75
CA GLU A 269 -14.76 -50.60 -37.59
C GLU A 269 -16.07 -51.42 -37.36
N PRO A 270 -17.31 -50.89 -37.54
CA PRO A 270 -18.24 -50.54 -36.47
C PRO A 270 -19.56 -51.35 -36.49
N THR A 271 -20.42 -51.21 -35.48
CA THR A 271 -21.85 -51.54 -35.60
C THR A 271 -22.79 -50.52 -34.91
N LYS A 272 -23.98 -50.41 -35.49
CA LYS A 272 -24.92 -49.28 -35.51
C LYS A 272 -26.07 -49.40 -34.51
N LYS A 273 -26.50 -48.21 -34.01
CA LYS A 273 -27.88 -47.74 -33.73
C LYS A 273 -28.67 -48.33 -32.55
N ARG A 274 -29.13 -47.44 -31.65
CA ARG A 274 -30.53 -46.97 -31.55
C ARG A 274 -30.70 -45.81 -30.55
N LYS A 275 -31.51 -44.82 -30.95
CA LYS A 275 -31.98 -43.65 -30.16
C LYS A 275 -33.23 -44.03 -29.35
N VAL A 276 -33.35 -43.60 -28.09
CA VAL A 276 -34.64 -43.26 -27.43
C VAL A 276 -34.41 -42.15 -26.39
N GLY A 277 -35.27 -41.12 -26.42
CA GLY A 277 -35.76 -40.39 -25.24
C GLY A 277 -34.88 -39.30 -24.62
N ARG A 278 -35.20 -38.04 -24.90
CA ARG A 278 -34.74 -36.86 -24.16
C ARG A 278 -35.74 -36.52 -23.05
N PRO A 279 -35.30 -36.15 -21.84
CA PRO A 279 -35.99 -35.14 -21.06
C PRO A 279 -35.10 -33.90 -20.88
N ARG A 280 -35.80 -32.80 -20.62
CA ARG A 280 -35.41 -31.40 -20.62
C ARG A 280 -34.46 -31.12 -19.44
N LYS A 281 -33.21 -30.70 -19.70
CA LYS A 281 -32.31 -30.17 -18.66
C LYS A 281 -32.78 -28.77 -18.28
N GLU A 282 -33.10 -28.58 -17.01
CA GLU A 282 -33.12 -27.27 -16.35
C GLU A 282 -31.74 -26.61 -16.51
N ARG A 283 -31.75 -25.30 -16.76
CA ARG A 283 -30.53 -24.50 -16.88
C ARG A 283 -29.90 -24.37 -15.48
N GLU A 284 -28.84 -25.13 -15.24
CA GLU A 284 -27.85 -24.81 -14.21
C GLU A 284 -27.24 -23.43 -14.51
N ALA A 285 -27.21 -22.56 -13.51
CA ALA A 285 -26.40 -21.34 -13.54
C ALA A 285 -24.93 -21.72 -13.70
N PRO A 286 -24.14 -21.01 -14.53
CA PRO A 286 -22.74 -21.37 -14.75
C PRO A 286 -21.94 -21.13 -13.46
N ALA A 287 -21.21 -22.16 -13.02
CA ALA A 287 -20.25 -22.08 -11.95
C ALA A 287 -19.21 -20.97 -12.19
N PRO A 288 -18.65 -20.35 -11.12
CA PRO A 288 -17.55 -19.41 -11.25
C PRO A 288 -16.39 -20.08 -12.00
N LYS A 289 -15.95 -19.45 -13.08
CA LYS A 289 -14.90 -19.99 -13.95
C LYS A 289 -13.60 -20.06 -13.16
N LYS A 290 -12.99 -21.25 -13.11
CA LYS A 290 -11.61 -21.42 -12.65
C LYS A 290 -10.69 -20.46 -13.42
N PRO A 291 -9.69 -19.82 -12.77
CA PRO A 291 -8.74 -18.96 -13.45
C PRO A 291 -8.07 -19.72 -14.60
N ARG A 292 -8.03 -19.11 -15.79
CA ARG A 292 -7.38 -19.69 -16.96
C ARG A 292 -5.86 -19.78 -16.72
N PRO A 293 -5.19 -20.81 -17.26
CA PRO A 293 -3.73 -20.88 -17.21
C PRO A 293 -3.10 -19.67 -17.90
N PRO A 294 -1.92 -19.21 -17.46
CA PRO A 294 -1.26 -18.02 -17.99
C PRO A 294 -1.06 -18.16 -19.51
N LYS A 295 -1.55 -17.18 -20.27
CA LYS A 295 -1.32 -17.10 -21.72
C LYS A 295 0.19 -17.03 -21.95
N LYS A 296 0.72 -17.79 -22.92
CA LYS A 296 2.13 -17.64 -23.34
C LYS A 296 2.35 -16.22 -23.85
N ARG A 297 3.10 -15.41 -23.10
CA ARG A 297 3.42 -14.00 -23.39
C ARG A 297 4.10 -13.89 -24.76
N LYS A 298 3.51 -13.10 -25.67
CA LYS A 298 4.10 -12.82 -26.99
C LYS A 298 5.20 -11.77 -26.83
N LYS A 299 6.42 -12.05 -27.30
CA LYS A 299 7.54 -11.10 -27.31
C LYS A 299 7.25 -9.91 -28.23
N ILE A 300 7.30 -8.68 -27.71
CA ILE A 300 7.07 -7.44 -28.47
C ILE A 300 8.32 -7.03 -29.28
N ASN A 301 8.08 -6.52 -30.47
CA ASN A 301 9.07 -5.88 -31.34
C ASN A 301 8.35 -4.93 -32.32
N LEU A 302 9.10 -4.12 -33.06
CA LEU A 302 8.51 -3.13 -33.98
C LEU A 302 7.58 -3.73 -35.05
N LYS A 303 7.81 -4.98 -35.48
CA LYS A 303 7.00 -5.63 -36.52
C LYS A 303 5.63 -6.09 -36.01
N ASN A 304 5.51 -6.39 -34.71
CA ASN A 304 4.28 -6.88 -34.11
C ASN A 304 3.64 -5.93 -33.09
N ALA A 305 4.31 -4.84 -32.69
CA ALA A 305 3.82 -3.90 -31.69
C ALA A 305 2.44 -3.33 -32.04
N ARG A 306 2.21 -2.85 -33.28
CA ARG A 306 0.88 -2.41 -33.74
C ARG A 306 -0.19 -3.51 -33.65
N LYS A 307 0.19 -4.74 -34.01
CA LYS A 307 -0.71 -5.89 -33.90
C LYS A 307 -1.04 -6.20 -32.44
N ILE A 308 -0.05 -6.15 -31.54
CA ILE A 308 -0.24 -6.38 -30.11
C ILE A 308 -1.13 -5.28 -29.51
N ALA A 309 -0.90 -4.01 -29.85
CA ALA A 309 -1.74 -2.90 -29.43
C ALA A 309 -3.21 -3.11 -29.83
N ARG A 310 -3.46 -3.55 -31.07
CA ARG A 310 -4.80 -3.92 -31.54
C ARG A 310 -5.37 -5.17 -30.85
N ASP A 311 -4.57 -6.22 -30.68
CA ASP A 311 -4.98 -7.46 -30.01
C ASP A 311 -5.40 -7.19 -28.53
N ILE A 312 -4.84 -6.17 -27.88
CA ILE A 312 -5.24 -5.71 -26.53
C ILE A 312 -6.51 -4.86 -26.57
N PHE A 313 -6.66 -4.00 -27.59
CA PHE A 313 -7.80 -3.10 -27.73
C PHE A 313 -9.11 -3.78 -28.15
N ILE A 314 -9.07 -4.78 -29.04
CA ILE A 314 -10.28 -5.44 -29.56
C ILE A 314 -11.14 -6.07 -28.43
N PRO A 315 -10.58 -6.88 -27.50
CA PRO A 315 -11.35 -7.42 -26.38
C PRO A 315 -12.00 -6.34 -25.52
N PHE A 316 -11.39 -5.15 -25.44
CA PHE A 316 -11.94 -4.03 -24.70
C PHE A 316 -13.17 -3.45 -25.38
N GLU A 317 -13.10 -3.22 -26.70
CA GLU A 317 -14.27 -2.74 -27.45
C GLU A 317 -15.43 -3.75 -27.36
N GLU A 318 -15.13 -5.05 -27.38
CA GLU A 318 -16.09 -6.12 -27.19
C GLU A 318 -16.67 -6.17 -25.77
N ALA A 319 -15.83 -6.05 -24.73
CA ALA A 319 -16.25 -6.01 -23.34
C ALA A 319 -17.14 -4.80 -23.06
N LYS A 320 -16.82 -3.63 -23.63
CA LYS A 320 -17.66 -2.43 -23.60
C LYS A 320 -19.01 -2.67 -24.27
N ARG A 321 -19.02 -3.17 -25.51
CA ARG A 321 -20.26 -3.46 -26.25
C ARG A 321 -21.16 -4.46 -25.52
N ALA A 322 -20.57 -5.32 -24.69
CA ALA A 322 -21.27 -6.34 -23.89
C ALA A 322 -21.51 -5.95 -22.42
N GLU A 323 -21.14 -4.75 -21.97
CA GLU A 323 -21.22 -4.28 -20.57
C GLU A 323 -20.54 -5.22 -19.54
N LYS A 324 -19.41 -5.83 -19.90
CA LYS A 324 -18.67 -6.79 -19.06
C LYS A 324 -17.47 -6.17 -18.38
N ALA A 325 -17.71 -5.41 -17.31
CA ALA A 325 -16.65 -4.77 -16.53
C ALA A 325 -15.63 -5.78 -15.94
N GLU A 326 -16.09 -6.98 -15.60
CA GLU A 326 -15.27 -8.09 -15.10
C GLU A 326 -14.11 -8.53 -16.02
N CYS A 327 -14.17 -8.22 -17.32
CA CYS A 327 -13.09 -8.53 -18.26
C CYS A 327 -12.02 -7.43 -18.35
N ILE A 328 -12.25 -6.24 -17.77
CA ILE A 328 -11.37 -5.08 -17.91
C ILE A 328 -10.03 -5.31 -17.19
N GLU A 329 -10.04 -5.92 -16.01
CA GLU A 329 -8.82 -6.25 -15.27
C GLU A 329 -7.91 -7.22 -16.04
N GLU A 330 -8.49 -8.25 -16.68
CA GLU A 330 -7.70 -9.18 -17.49
C GLU A 330 -7.02 -8.48 -18.68
N ILE A 331 -7.69 -7.48 -19.26
CA ILE A 331 -7.13 -6.66 -20.36
C ILE A 331 -6.04 -5.73 -19.81
N PHE A 332 -6.24 -5.19 -18.61
CA PHE A 332 -5.23 -4.35 -17.96
C PHE A 332 -3.94 -5.12 -17.65
N GLU A 333 -4.03 -6.39 -17.28
CA GLU A 333 -2.85 -7.25 -17.11
C GLU A 333 -2.10 -7.48 -18.44
N ASP A 334 -2.81 -7.76 -19.54
CA ASP A 334 -2.19 -7.89 -20.88
C ASP A 334 -1.48 -6.57 -21.29
N PHE A 335 -2.03 -5.42 -20.91
CA PHE A 335 -1.41 -4.10 -21.10
C PHE A 335 -0.18 -3.87 -20.22
N ARG A 336 -0.25 -4.22 -18.93
CA ARG A 336 0.87 -4.11 -17.99
C ARG A 336 2.04 -4.99 -18.42
N ASP A 337 1.75 -6.20 -18.90
CA ASP A 337 2.74 -7.12 -19.48
C ASP A 337 3.43 -6.53 -20.72
N MET A 338 2.73 -5.71 -21.52
CA MET A 338 3.32 -5.00 -22.65
C MET A 338 4.27 -3.90 -22.17
N LEU A 339 3.84 -3.05 -21.23
CA LEU A 339 4.70 -2.00 -20.66
C LEU A 339 5.93 -2.58 -19.95
N ALA A 340 5.79 -3.71 -19.25
CA ALA A 340 6.92 -4.41 -18.65
C ALA A 340 7.97 -4.83 -19.70
N GLN A 341 7.54 -5.27 -20.89
CA GLN A 341 8.47 -5.57 -21.99
C GLN A 341 9.13 -4.30 -22.57
N VAL A 342 8.44 -3.16 -22.59
CA VAL A 342 9.04 -1.87 -22.97
C VAL A 342 10.11 -1.47 -21.95
N LYS A 343 9.87 -1.66 -20.65
CA LYS A 343 10.89 -1.41 -19.61
C LYS A 343 12.13 -2.28 -19.78
N VAL A 344 11.98 -3.55 -20.13
CA VAL A 344 13.13 -4.43 -20.47
C VAL A 344 13.96 -3.87 -21.64
N ILE A 345 13.31 -3.23 -22.62
CA ILE A 345 14.01 -2.58 -23.75
C ILE A 345 14.75 -1.32 -23.27
N LEU A 346 14.14 -0.52 -22.38
CA LEU A 346 14.80 0.63 -21.75
C LEU A 346 16.02 0.21 -20.91
N ASP A 347 15.91 -0.84 -20.12
CA ASP A 347 17.00 -1.39 -19.31
C ASP A 347 18.15 -1.91 -20.18
N ALA A 348 17.84 -2.37 -21.40
CA ALA A 348 18.82 -2.74 -22.42
C ALA A 348 19.42 -1.54 -23.19
N GLN A 349 19.16 -0.31 -22.73
CA GLN A 349 19.66 0.95 -23.33
C GLN A 349 19.24 1.17 -24.79
N ASP A 350 18.03 0.76 -25.18
CA ASP A 350 17.44 1.07 -26.49
C ASP A 350 16.18 1.93 -26.37
N PRO A 351 16.31 3.20 -25.94
CA PRO A 351 15.15 4.02 -25.65
C PRO A 351 14.42 4.47 -26.91
N THR A 352 15.10 4.57 -28.07
CA THR A 352 14.47 4.85 -29.37
C THR A 352 13.48 3.76 -29.77
N ARG A 353 13.83 2.48 -29.60
CA ARG A 353 12.90 1.38 -29.85
C ARG A 353 11.74 1.38 -28.87
N ALA A 354 12.00 1.65 -27.59
CA ALA A 354 10.96 1.75 -26.57
C ALA A 354 9.95 2.84 -26.94
N LEU A 355 10.43 4.05 -27.27
CA LEU A 355 9.59 5.18 -27.67
C LEU A 355 8.74 4.86 -28.90
N LYS A 356 9.33 4.20 -29.90
CA LYS A 356 8.59 3.83 -31.11
C LYS A 356 7.50 2.78 -30.85
N ILE A 357 7.70 1.87 -29.91
CA ILE A 357 6.66 0.91 -29.48
C ILE A 357 5.51 1.65 -28.78
N LEU A 358 5.83 2.59 -27.88
CA LEU A 358 4.84 3.40 -27.19
C LEU A 358 4.05 4.28 -28.18
N GLU A 359 4.73 4.87 -29.17
CA GLU A 359 4.11 5.62 -30.27
C GLU A 359 3.08 4.77 -31.02
N TYR A 360 3.46 3.55 -31.42
CA TYR A 360 2.56 2.65 -32.14
C TYR A 360 1.35 2.26 -31.30
N PHE A 361 1.53 2.11 -30.00
CA PHE A 361 0.45 1.79 -29.11
C PHE A 361 -0.56 2.92 -29.03
N ILE A 362 -0.10 4.12 -28.67
CA ILE A 362 -1.00 5.27 -28.52
C ILE A 362 -1.62 5.68 -29.85
N SER A 363 -0.90 5.59 -30.97
CA SER A 363 -1.45 5.92 -32.29
C SER A 363 -2.61 5.01 -32.70
N GLU A 364 -2.56 3.72 -32.36
CA GLU A 364 -3.67 2.78 -32.65
C GLU A 364 -4.88 3.03 -31.74
N TRP A 365 -4.70 3.74 -30.62
CA TRP A 365 -5.70 3.94 -29.58
C TRP A 365 -6.28 5.35 -29.57
N ALA A 366 -5.51 6.33 -30.06
CA ALA A 366 -5.85 7.75 -30.06
C ALA A 366 -7.06 8.10 -30.93
N GLU A 367 -7.51 7.20 -31.81
CA GLU A 367 -8.76 7.37 -32.56
C GLU A 367 -10.00 6.96 -31.74
N HIS A 368 -9.82 6.43 -30.52
CA HIS A 368 -10.86 5.80 -29.72
C HIS A 368 -10.97 6.34 -28.29
N TRP A 369 -10.62 7.62 -28.05
CA TRP A 369 -10.65 8.25 -26.72
C TRP A 369 -12.01 8.15 -26.01
N ASP A 370 -13.14 8.30 -26.71
CA ASP A 370 -14.49 8.12 -26.14
C ASP A 370 -14.75 6.71 -25.57
N THR A 371 -14.04 5.72 -26.11
CA THR A 371 -14.09 4.34 -25.61
C THR A 371 -13.15 4.16 -24.44
N LEU A 372 -11.99 4.80 -24.47
CA LEU A 372 -10.96 4.69 -23.45
C LEU A 372 -11.19 5.56 -22.21
N SER A 373 -11.99 6.64 -22.28
CA SER A 373 -12.30 7.48 -21.11
C SER A 373 -13.00 6.71 -19.99
N LYS A 374 -13.83 5.73 -20.38
CA LYS A 374 -14.47 4.80 -19.44
C LYS A 374 -13.50 3.77 -18.85
N PHE A 375 -12.35 3.54 -19.48
CA PHE A 375 -11.27 2.73 -18.90
C PHE A 375 -10.71 3.44 -17.67
N ASN A 376 -10.49 4.76 -17.75
CA ASN A 376 -9.98 5.55 -16.64
C ASN A 376 -10.89 5.50 -15.40
N THR A 377 -12.20 5.39 -15.60
CA THR A 377 -13.16 5.21 -14.49
C THR A 377 -13.18 3.79 -13.92
N ALA A 378 -12.87 2.78 -14.73
CA ALA A 378 -12.88 1.38 -14.31
C ALA A 378 -11.54 0.96 -13.69
N VAL A 379 -10.44 1.48 -14.22
CA VAL A 379 -9.05 1.24 -13.81
C VAL A 379 -8.32 2.60 -13.82
N PRO A 380 -8.35 3.33 -12.70
CA PRO A 380 -7.75 4.66 -12.59
C PRO A 380 -6.24 4.70 -12.91
N GLU A 381 -5.52 3.59 -12.72
CA GLU A 381 -4.07 3.51 -12.91
C GLU A 381 -3.64 3.32 -14.36
N PHE A 382 -4.58 3.13 -15.28
CA PHE A 382 -4.26 2.76 -16.66
C PHE A 382 -3.34 3.77 -17.34
N TRP A 383 -3.78 5.03 -17.37
CA TRP A 383 -3.06 6.07 -18.06
C TRP A 383 -1.83 6.54 -17.28
N THR A 384 -1.89 6.54 -15.95
CA THR A 384 -0.73 6.88 -15.12
C THR A 384 0.40 5.88 -15.31
N THR A 385 0.10 4.59 -15.49
CA THR A 385 1.10 3.54 -15.79
C THR A 385 1.71 3.72 -17.18
N PHE A 386 0.89 4.05 -18.19
CA PHE A 386 1.37 4.37 -19.54
C PHE A 386 2.30 5.58 -19.53
N GLU A 387 1.80 6.69 -18.99
CA GLU A 387 2.50 7.97 -18.97
C GLU A 387 3.80 7.87 -18.18
N SER A 388 3.83 7.14 -17.07
CA SER A 388 5.06 6.87 -16.33
C SER A 388 6.13 6.21 -17.20
N THR A 389 5.76 5.21 -18.00
CA THR A 389 6.70 4.53 -18.91
C THR A 389 7.14 5.44 -20.06
N LEU A 390 6.24 6.28 -20.56
CA LEU A 390 6.54 7.27 -21.60
C LEU A 390 7.49 8.35 -21.09
N VAL A 391 7.20 8.97 -19.94
CA VAL A 391 8.05 9.99 -19.31
C VAL A 391 9.46 9.45 -19.06
N GLU A 392 9.56 8.24 -18.52
CA GLU A 392 10.85 7.57 -18.30
C GLU A 392 11.63 7.37 -19.62
N THR A 393 10.92 7.00 -20.69
CA THR A 393 11.51 6.86 -22.03
C THR A 393 12.00 8.20 -22.58
N LEU A 394 11.17 9.25 -22.49
CA LEU A 394 11.48 10.60 -22.97
C LEU A 394 12.69 11.18 -22.25
N LEU A 395 12.80 10.98 -20.94
CA LEU A 395 13.96 11.41 -20.14
C LEU A 395 15.25 10.65 -20.46
N THR A 396 15.17 9.50 -21.14
CA THR A 396 16.32 8.66 -21.51
C THR A 396 16.80 8.93 -22.95
N ILE A 397 16.00 9.60 -23.78
CA ILE A 397 16.32 9.83 -25.19
C ILE A 397 17.18 11.08 -25.38
N ASP A 398 18.24 10.92 -26.17
CA ASP A 398 18.92 12.03 -26.84
C ASP A 398 18.21 12.29 -28.18
N PHE A 399 17.34 13.31 -28.22
CA PHE A 399 16.62 13.66 -29.44
C PHE A 399 17.57 14.20 -30.53
N GLU A 400 17.34 13.77 -31.77
CA GLU A 400 17.95 14.42 -32.93
C GLU A 400 17.28 15.79 -33.20
N GLU A 401 17.93 16.63 -34.02
CA GLU A 401 17.44 17.97 -34.35
C GLU A 401 16.04 17.89 -34.98
N GLY A 402 15.04 18.50 -34.33
CA GLY A 402 13.64 18.53 -34.76
C GLY A 402 12.74 17.37 -34.29
N GLU A 403 13.31 16.29 -33.73
CA GLU A 403 12.49 15.17 -33.20
C GLU A 403 11.72 15.55 -31.94
N GLN A 404 12.34 16.34 -31.06
CA GLN A 404 11.70 16.85 -29.83
C GLN A 404 10.46 17.71 -30.15
N GLU A 405 10.55 18.57 -31.16
CA GLU A 405 9.43 19.41 -31.62
C GLU A 405 8.29 18.54 -32.18
N THR A 406 8.64 17.53 -32.97
CA THR A 406 7.67 16.55 -33.51
C THR A 406 6.92 15.84 -32.39
N TRP A 407 7.63 15.40 -31.35
CA TRP A 407 7.02 14.74 -30.20
C TRP A 407 6.15 15.67 -29.35
N SER A 408 6.57 16.92 -29.18
CA SER A 408 5.76 17.94 -28.51
C SER A 408 4.43 18.20 -29.24
N GLU A 409 4.46 18.30 -30.57
CA GLU A 409 3.26 18.44 -31.41
C GLU A 409 2.35 17.21 -31.34
N MET A 410 2.93 16.01 -31.36
CA MET A 410 2.17 14.76 -31.25
C MET A 410 1.47 14.65 -29.90
N LEU A 411 2.16 14.91 -28.79
CA LEU A 411 1.56 14.88 -27.45
C LEU A 411 0.47 15.93 -27.29
N THR A 412 0.68 17.14 -27.81
CA THR A 412 -0.33 18.20 -27.81
C THR A 412 -1.59 17.76 -28.57
N THR A 413 -1.41 17.05 -29.68
CA THR A 413 -2.53 16.52 -30.48
C THR A 413 -3.30 15.44 -29.71
N TRP A 414 -2.59 14.48 -29.11
CA TRP A 414 -3.22 13.44 -28.31
C TRP A 414 -3.90 13.98 -27.06
N GLN A 415 -3.29 14.96 -26.39
CA GLN A 415 -3.87 15.60 -25.21
C GLN A 415 -5.18 16.32 -25.55
N LYS A 416 -5.22 17.09 -26.64
CA LYS A 416 -6.46 17.75 -27.10
C LYS A 416 -7.56 16.74 -27.44
N ALA A 417 -7.19 15.61 -28.05
CA ALA A 417 -8.14 14.55 -28.37
C ALA A 417 -8.68 13.86 -27.10
N ALA A 418 -7.82 13.65 -26.10
CA ALA A 418 -8.19 13.08 -24.81
C ALA A 418 -9.09 14.02 -23.98
N GLU A 419 -8.81 15.33 -23.97
CA GLU A 419 -9.63 16.35 -23.31
C GLU A 419 -11.06 16.39 -23.88
N GLY A 420 -11.20 16.18 -25.18
CA GLY A 420 -12.52 16.04 -25.82
C GLY A 420 -13.36 14.89 -25.26
N ALA A 421 -12.72 13.90 -24.64
CA ALA A 421 -13.34 12.74 -23.98
C ALA A 421 -13.30 12.81 -22.43
N ASP A 422 -13.01 13.98 -21.86
CA ASP A 422 -12.83 14.23 -20.41
C ASP A 422 -11.73 13.37 -19.76
N VAL A 423 -10.65 13.12 -20.51
CA VAL A 423 -9.46 12.38 -20.04
C VAL A 423 -8.28 13.35 -19.92
N ARG A 424 -7.71 13.44 -18.73
CA ARG A 424 -6.54 14.28 -18.45
C ARG A 424 -5.28 13.42 -18.34
N VAL A 425 -4.43 13.45 -19.36
CA VAL A 425 -3.24 12.58 -19.48
C VAL A 425 -2.04 13.38 -20.00
N PHE A 426 -0.86 12.78 -20.10
CA PHE A 426 0.33 13.33 -20.77
C PHE A 426 0.93 14.64 -20.26
N HIS A 427 0.39 15.25 -19.21
CA HIS A 427 0.92 16.51 -18.66
C HIS A 427 2.37 16.37 -18.21
N GLY A 428 2.74 15.24 -17.60
CA GLY A 428 4.12 14.94 -17.23
C GLY A 428 5.00 14.70 -18.46
N ALA A 429 4.49 14.01 -19.48
CA ALA A 429 5.21 13.77 -20.73
C ALA A 429 5.51 15.06 -21.51
N MET A 430 4.52 15.95 -21.60
CA MET A 430 4.69 17.27 -22.22
C MET A 430 5.71 18.11 -21.44
N PHE A 431 5.62 18.09 -20.11
CA PHE A 431 6.55 18.82 -19.25
C PHE A 431 8.00 18.36 -19.42
N VAL A 432 8.29 17.05 -19.37
CA VAL A 432 9.68 16.56 -19.47
C VAL A 432 10.29 16.74 -20.86
N ILE A 433 9.49 16.79 -21.91
CA ILE A 433 9.98 17.13 -23.24
C ILE A 433 10.47 18.57 -23.30
N GLU A 434 9.84 19.49 -22.58
CA GLU A 434 10.24 20.91 -22.59
C GLU A 434 11.39 21.20 -21.64
N GLU A 435 11.31 20.70 -20.40
CA GLU A 435 12.29 20.99 -19.35
C GLU A 435 13.53 20.06 -19.42
N GLY A 436 13.31 18.76 -19.62
CA GLY A 436 14.36 17.75 -19.58
C GLY A 436 15.03 17.64 -18.20
N TRP A 437 16.36 17.80 -18.20
CA TRP A 437 17.22 17.71 -17.01
C TRP A 437 17.90 19.04 -16.64
N GLU A 438 17.80 20.08 -17.48
CA GLU A 438 18.70 21.24 -17.41
C GLU A 438 18.22 22.35 -16.45
N ASP A 439 17.08 22.17 -15.78
CA ASP A 439 16.60 23.13 -14.79
C ASP A 439 17.56 23.24 -13.59
N GLU A 440 17.94 24.46 -13.23
CA GLU A 440 18.91 24.74 -12.17
C GLU A 440 18.45 24.21 -10.81
N ARG A 441 17.15 24.34 -10.49
CA ARG A 441 16.61 23.87 -9.21
C ARG A 441 16.58 22.35 -9.13
N LEU A 442 16.31 21.69 -10.26
CA LEU A 442 16.44 20.24 -10.35
C LEU A 442 17.89 19.80 -10.13
N GLN A 443 18.85 20.48 -10.76
CA GLN A 443 20.27 20.18 -10.58
C GLN A 443 20.73 20.38 -9.13
N ASP A 444 20.31 21.47 -8.49
CA ASP A 444 20.60 21.74 -7.07
C ASP A 444 19.98 20.66 -6.17
N ALA A 445 18.72 20.29 -6.40
CA ALA A 445 18.05 19.24 -5.66
C ALA A 445 18.76 17.88 -5.80
N MET A 446 19.23 17.52 -7.00
CA MET A 446 20.00 16.30 -7.22
C MET A 446 21.40 16.38 -6.58
N ALA A 447 22.02 17.55 -6.55
CA ALA A 447 23.29 17.77 -5.86
C ALA A 447 23.16 17.73 -4.32
N GLY A 448 21.93 17.69 -3.79
CA GLY A 448 21.66 17.79 -2.36
C GLY A 448 21.84 19.21 -1.82
N ASP A 449 21.86 20.21 -2.70
CA ASP A 449 21.81 21.61 -2.32
C ASP A 449 20.36 22.06 -2.19
N PHE A 450 19.87 22.08 -0.95
CA PHE A 450 18.52 22.56 -0.66
C PHE A 450 18.53 24.01 -0.13
N GLU A 451 19.45 24.84 -0.63
CA GLU A 451 19.55 26.28 -0.35
C GLU A 451 18.22 27.04 -0.50
N ASP A 452 17.33 26.59 -1.38
CA ASP A 452 15.94 27.04 -1.54
C ASP A 452 14.93 25.87 -1.43
N ALA A 453 15.16 24.96 -0.47
CA ALA A 453 14.31 23.82 -0.14
C ALA A 453 12.82 24.21 -0.06
N GLY A 454 12.08 23.91 -1.13
CA GLY A 454 10.64 24.16 -1.19
C GLY A 454 10.03 23.89 -2.56
N PHE A 455 10.75 24.10 -3.67
CA PHE A 455 10.14 23.98 -4.99
C PHE A 455 11.14 23.58 -6.09
N VAL A 456 11.37 22.28 -6.31
CA VAL A 456 11.96 21.77 -7.58
C VAL A 456 11.18 22.34 -8.78
N TRP A 457 9.88 22.62 -8.58
CA TRP A 457 8.94 23.08 -9.60
C TRP A 457 8.83 24.61 -9.76
N GLY A 458 9.57 25.42 -8.99
CA GLY A 458 9.53 26.88 -9.13
C GLY A 458 8.21 27.57 -8.80
N GLY A 459 7.28 26.86 -8.15
CA GLY A 459 5.91 27.30 -7.89
C GLY A 459 5.07 26.16 -7.31
N ARG A 460 3.74 26.27 -7.35
CA ARG A 460 2.87 25.21 -6.82
C ARG A 460 3.21 23.87 -7.45
N ARG A 461 3.49 22.87 -6.60
CA ARG A 461 3.76 21.49 -7.01
C ARG A 461 2.66 20.95 -7.94
N PRO A 462 2.99 20.54 -9.18
CA PRO A 462 2.01 20.00 -10.12
C PRO A 462 1.46 18.64 -9.68
N ALA A 463 0.27 18.29 -10.17
CA ALA A 463 -0.36 16.99 -9.87
C ALA A 463 0.43 15.79 -10.43
N TYR A 464 1.19 15.98 -11.51
CA TYR A 464 2.04 14.96 -12.13
C TYR A 464 3.46 14.88 -11.54
N ALA A 465 3.76 15.66 -10.49
CA ALA A 465 5.11 15.74 -9.92
C ALA A 465 5.65 14.37 -9.47
N ASP A 466 4.86 13.56 -8.76
CA ASP A 466 5.27 12.21 -8.33
C ASP A 466 5.63 11.31 -9.52
N LEU A 467 4.86 11.40 -10.60
CA LEU A 467 5.05 10.59 -11.80
C LEU A 467 6.38 10.92 -12.47
N VAL A 468 6.64 12.22 -12.67
CA VAL A 468 7.89 12.70 -13.28
C VAL A 468 9.08 12.39 -12.38
N THR A 469 8.94 12.62 -11.07
CA THR A 469 10.03 12.38 -10.12
C THR A 469 10.39 10.91 -10.04
N ARG A 470 9.41 9.99 -10.00
CA ARG A 470 9.68 8.54 -10.06
C ARG A 470 10.32 8.09 -11.37
N ALA A 471 9.96 8.70 -12.49
CA ALA A 471 10.62 8.44 -13.76
C ALA A 471 12.09 8.89 -13.71
N ARG A 472 12.39 10.04 -13.10
CA ARG A 472 13.77 10.50 -12.86
C ARG A 472 14.53 9.53 -11.94
N PHE A 473 13.93 9.03 -10.86
CA PHE A 473 14.55 8.01 -10.01
C PHE A 473 14.97 6.77 -10.82
N ALA A 474 14.09 6.27 -11.70
CA ALA A 474 14.38 5.11 -12.53
C ALA A 474 15.55 5.36 -13.49
N VAL A 475 15.61 6.54 -14.11
CA VAL A 475 16.72 6.92 -15.00
C VAL A 475 18.02 7.06 -14.20
N LEU A 476 18.02 7.79 -13.09
CA LEU A 476 19.21 7.98 -12.24
C LEU A 476 19.73 6.64 -11.68
N GLY A 477 18.84 5.77 -11.23
CA GLY A 477 19.19 4.42 -10.77
C GLY A 477 19.85 3.57 -11.86
N ARG A 478 19.41 3.67 -13.12
CA ARG A 478 20.08 3.00 -14.25
C ARG A 478 21.45 3.58 -14.56
N LEU A 479 21.62 4.89 -14.40
CA LEU A 479 22.90 5.57 -14.61
C LEU A 479 23.88 5.34 -13.46
N GLY A 480 23.43 4.78 -12.33
CA GLY A 480 24.24 4.60 -11.12
C GLY A 480 24.41 5.89 -10.31
N GLU A 481 23.61 6.93 -10.60
CA GLU A 481 23.59 8.21 -9.89
C GLU A 481 22.68 8.11 -8.65
N GLU A 482 23.01 7.18 -7.75
CA GLU A 482 22.18 6.80 -6.60
C GLU A 482 21.97 7.98 -5.63
N ASP A 483 23.04 8.73 -5.33
CA ASP A 483 22.98 9.89 -4.43
C ASP A 483 22.06 10.99 -4.99
N ALA A 484 22.11 11.23 -6.30
CA ALA A 484 21.22 12.19 -6.96
C ALA A 484 19.75 11.79 -6.85
N ALA A 485 19.44 10.49 -6.99
CA ALA A 485 18.08 9.98 -6.83
C ALA A 485 17.60 10.13 -5.38
N LEU A 486 18.45 9.79 -4.41
CA LEU A 486 18.16 9.92 -2.98
C LEU A 486 17.94 11.39 -2.59
N ASN A 487 18.80 12.30 -3.04
CA ASN A 487 18.66 13.73 -2.80
C ASN A 487 17.38 14.28 -3.41
N LEU A 488 17.06 13.90 -4.65
CA LEU A 488 15.81 14.31 -5.30
C LEU A 488 14.57 13.80 -4.54
N ALA A 489 14.59 12.57 -4.04
CA ALA A 489 13.48 12.05 -3.22
C ALA A 489 13.32 12.79 -1.90
N LEU A 490 14.42 13.21 -1.27
CA LEU A 490 14.36 14.09 -0.10
C LEU A 490 13.79 15.46 -0.46
N ALA A 491 14.27 16.09 -1.53
CA ALA A 491 13.79 17.39 -2.01
C ALA A 491 12.27 17.38 -2.29
N GLU A 492 11.78 16.32 -2.93
CA GLU A 492 10.36 16.10 -3.24
C GLU A 492 9.56 15.49 -2.08
N GLN A 493 10.21 15.17 -0.96
CA GLN A 493 9.63 14.53 0.22
C GLN A 493 8.90 13.23 -0.05
N MET A 494 9.37 12.48 -1.04
CA MET A 494 8.87 11.15 -1.34
C MET A 494 9.57 10.15 -0.42
N LEU A 495 9.30 10.25 0.90
CA LEU A 495 10.10 9.56 1.94
C LEU A 495 10.04 8.03 1.85
N LEU A 496 8.89 7.47 1.47
CA LEU A 496 8.79 6.03 1.22
C LEU A 496 9.58 5.62 -0.03
N ASP A 497 9.55 6.41 -1.10
CA ASP A 497 10.36 6.17 -2.29
C ASP A 497 11.86 6.28 -1.97
N TYR A 498 12.28 7.28 -1.17
CA TYR A 498 13.64 7.39 -0.62
C TYR A 498 14.05 6.11 0.13
N PHE A 499 13.21 5.63 1.05
CA PHE A 499 13.49 4.42 1.82
C PHE A 499 13.60 3.18 0.93
N LEU A 500 12.67 3.01 -0.02
CA LEU A 500 12.70 1.89 -0.96
C LEU A 500 13.94 1.95 -1.87
N MET A 501 14.40 3.15 -2.23
CA MET A 501 15.65 3.33 -2.95
C MET A 501 16.87 2.96 -2.12
N LEU A 502 16.93 3.27 -0.81
CA LEU A 502 18.01 2.79 0.05
C LEU A 502 18.08 1.26 0.07
N VAL A 503 16.93 0.58 0.13
CA VAL A 503 16.86 -0.89 0.02
C VAL A 503 17.33 -1.35 -1.36
N GLN A 504 16.93 -0.66 -2.43
CA GLN A 504 17.30 -1.00 -3.79
C GLN A 504 18.81 -0.86 -4.05
N PHE A 505 19.42 0.19 -3.52
CA PHE A 505 20.84 0.53 -3.61
C PHE A 505 21.69 -0.13 -2.50
N GLU A 506 21.09 -1.05 -1.73
CA GLU A 506 21.75 -1.85 -0.70
C GLU A 506 22.46 -1.02 0.39
N ARG A 507 21.95 0.18 0.69
CA ARG A 507 22.39 1.05 1.79
C ARG A 507 21.75 0.62 3.12
N PHE A 508 22.01 -0.63 3.51
CA PHE A 508 21.34 -1.27 4.66
C PHE A 508 21.73 -0.70 6.01
N ASP A 509 22.90 -0.09 6.11
CA ASP A 509 23.41 0.60 7.30
C ASP A 509 22.52 1.76 7.74
N MET A 510 21.86 2.42 6.79
CA MET A 510 20.99 3.56 7.07
C MET A 510 19.56 3.15 7.47
N ILE A 511 19.11 1.95 7.11
CA ILE A 511 17.69 1.54 7.17
C ILE A 511 17.03 1.80 8.54
N MET A 512 17.69 1.40 9.64
CA MET A 512 17.11 1.56 10.97
C MET A 512 17.19 2.99 11.51
N GLU A 513 18.13 3.80 11.00
CA GLU A 513 18.19 5.24 11.27
C GLU A 513 17.06 5.97 10.54
N GLU A 514 16.75 5.55 9.31
CA GLU A 514 15.74 6.17 8.45
C GLU A 514 14.30 5.78 8.77
N ALA A 515 14.07 4.52 9.13
CA ALA A 515 12.72 3.96 9.26
C ALA A 515 11.78 4.82 10.14
N PRO A 516 12.24 5.39 11.28
CA PRO A 516 11.40 6.25 12.11
C PRO A 516 10.95 7.57 11.48
N TYR A 517 11.46 7.94 10.31
CA TYR A 517 11.08 9.14 9.57
C TYR A 517 10.31 8.78 8.31
N CYS A 518 10.76 7.77 7.58
CA CYS A 518 10.20 7.42 6.28
C CYS A 518 8.94 6.55 6.34
N ILE A 519 8.78 5.76 7.40
CA ILE A 519 7.68 4.81 7.51
C ILE A 519 6.54 5.45 8.29
N GLU A 520 5.58 6.07 7.60
CA GLU A 520 4.50 6.82 8.25
C GLU A 520 3.51 5.91 8.98
N ASP A 521 3.08 4.82 8.34
CA ASP A 521 2.03 3.91 8.79
C ASP A 521 2.36 2.42 8.52
N ALA A 522 1.43 1.53 8.87
CA ALA A 522 1.55 0.10 8.64
C ALA A 522 1.63 -0.28 7.15
N GLN A 523 0.94 0.43 6.25
CA GLN A 523 0.99 0.15 4.81
C GLN A 523 2.37 0.46 4.21
N ALA A 524 2.97 1.61 4.58
CA ALA A 524 4.33 1.96 4.22
C ALA A 524 5.33 0.93 4.76
N ALA A 525 5.16 0.50 6.02
CA ALA A 525 5.99 -0.52 6.65
C ALA A 525 5.91 -1.86 5.92
N LEU A 526 4.70 -2.31 5.52
CA LEU A 526 4.51 -3.54 4.76
C LEU A 526 5.26 -3.51 3.43
N ARG A 527 5.18 -2.38 2.72
CA ARG A 527 5.85 -2.21 1.43
C ARG A 527 7.38 -2.23 1.59
N ALA A 528 7.90 -1.53 2.59
CA ALA A 528 9.32 -1.49 2.93
C ALA A 528 9.86 -2.85 3.41
N ALA A 529 9.13 -3.54 4.30
CA ALA A 529 9.53 -4.84 4.82
C ALA A 529 9.54 -5.92 3.73
N LYS A 530 8.57 -5.89 2.79
CA LYS A 530 8.59 -6.76 1.60
C LYS A 530 9.82 -6.52 0.73
N ALA A 531 10.22 -5.27 0.50
CA ALA A 531 11.40 -4.95 -0.28
C ALA A 531 12.69 -5.48 0.39
N LEU A 532 12.83 -5.29 1.71
CA LEU A 532 13.95 -5.83 2.49
C LEU A 532 13.99 -7.37 2.45
N HIS A 533 12.83 -8.01 2.61
CA HIS A 533 12.72 -9.47 2.55
C HIS A 533 13.12 -10.03 1.18
N GLN A 534 12.75 -9.36 0.09
CA GLN A 534 13.15 -9.76 -1.27
C GLN A 534 14.67 -9.64 -1.49
N ARG A 535 15.35 -8.77 -0.74
CA ARG A 535 16.82 -8.63 -0.70
C ARG A 535 17.50 -9.54 0.33
N GLY A 536 16.76 -10.44 0.96
CA GLY A 536 17.28 -11.36 1.98
C GLY A 536 17.61 -10.71 3.32
N GLN A 537 17.22 -9.45 3.55
CA GLN A 537 17.45 -8.73 4.80
C GLN A 537 16.34 -9.04 5.81
N LEU A 538 16.31 -10.27 6.32
CA LEU A 538 15.19 -10.77 7.12
C LEU A 538 15.06 -10.05 8.47
N THR A 539 16.18 -9.78 9.15
CA THR A 539 16.21 -9.07 10.43
C THR A 539 15.70 -7.63 10.30
N LEU A 540 16.19 -6.89 9.29
CA LEU A 540 15.74 -5.52 9.00
C LEU A 540 14.26 -5.50 8.61
N ALA A 541 13.81 -6.44 7.77
CA ALA A 541 12.41 -6.56 7.40
C ALA A 541 11.50 -6.74 8.62
N GLN A 542 11.88 -7.62 9.55
CA GLN A 542 11.16 -7.84 10.80
C GLN A 542 11.14 -6.57 11.68
N GLN A 543 12.24 -5.85 11.79
CA GLN A 543 12.31 -4.61 12.59
C GLN A 543 11.45 -3.48 12.00
N VAL A 544 11.44 -3.33 10.68
CA VAL A 544 10.57 -2.36 9.99
C VAL A 544 9.10 -2.73 10.14
N ALA A 545 8.77 -4.01 10.06
CA ALA A 545 7.41 -4.49 10.31
C ALA A 545 6.96 -4.19 11.75
N GLU A 546 7.81 -4.44 12.75
CA GLU A 546 7.53 -4.10 14.16
C GLU A 546 7.31 -2.61 14.37
N LEU A 547 8.08 -1.76 13.68
CA LEU A 547 7.86 -0.31 13.71
C LEU A 547 6.49 0.04 13.14
N GLY A 548 6.10 -0.55 12.00
CA GLY A 548 4.79 -0.33 11.39
C GLY A 548 3.63 -0.77 12.27
N ILE A 549 3.72 -1.96 12.89
CA ILE A 549 2.70 -2.48 13.81
C ILE A 549 2.51 -1.54 14.99
N LYS A 550 3.60 -0.99 15.55
CA LYS A 550 3.54 -0.01 16.65
C LYS A 550 2.90 1.31 16.25
N ARG A 551 3.00 1.72 14.98
CA ARG A 551 2.38 2.95 14.47
C ARG A 551 0.91 2.78 14.15
N GLY A 552 0.52 1.59 13.71
CA GLY A 552 -0.83 1.31 13.23
C GLY A 552 -1.17 2.09 11.96
N GLY A 553 -2.46 2.38 11.79
CA GLY A 553 -3.01 2.97 10.56
C GLY A 553 -3.49 1.91 9.57
N ALA A 554 -3.77 2.36 8.34
CA ALA A 554 -4.27 1.49 7.28
C ALA A 554 -3.27 0.35 6.98
N GLY A 555 -3.78 -0.86 6.75
CA GLY A 555 -2.98 -2.04 6.38
C GLY A 555 -2.30 -2.75 7.55
N ILE A 556 -2.65 -2.45 8.81
CA ILE A 556 -2.09 -3.15 9.99
C ILE A 556 -2.34 -4.67 9.96
N GLU A 557 -3.55 -5.09 9.58
CA GLU A 557 -3.90 -6.52 9.48
C GLU A 557 -3.05 -7.25 8.42
N ASP A 558 -2.88 -6.63 7.25
CA ASP A 558 -2.05 -7.17 6.18
C ASP A 558 -0.58 -7.27 6.60
N LEU A 559 -0.09 -6.29 7.36
CA LEU A 559 1.27 -6.30 7.89
C LEU A 559 1.48 -7.42 8.90
N GLN A 560 0.56 -7.59 9.84
CA GLN A 560 0.61 -8.65 10.84
C GLN A 560 0.59 -10.03 10.17
N LYS A 561 -0.39 -10.25 9.28
CA LYS A 561 -0.52 -11.50 8.52
C LYS A 561 0.70 -11.81 7.66
N TRP A 562 1.27 -10.80 7.00
CA TRP A 562 2.50 -10.98 6.22
C TRP A 562 3.70 -11.33 7.12
N THR A 563 3.83 -10.68 8.27
CA THR A 563 4.92 -10.92 9.24
C THR A 563 4.86 -12.33 9.81
N GLU A 564 3.64 -12.84 10.11
CA GLU A 564 3.41 -14.22 10.49
C GLU A 564 3.82 -15.21 9.39
N GLY A 565 3.39 -14.95 8.15
CA GLY A 565 3.75 -15.79 7.00
C GLY A 565 5.25 -15.85 6.73
N CYS A 566 5.97 -14.74 6.88
CA CYS A 566 7.43 -14.71 6.69
C CYS A 566 8.19 -15.56 7.70
N ALA A 567 7.72 -15.64 8.95
CA ALA A 567 8.34 -16.48 9.96
C ALA A 567 8.24 -17.98 9.61
N GLU A 568 7.25 -18.39 8.81
CA GLU A 568 7.06 -19.78 8.38
C GLU A 568 7.94 -20.18 7.18
N VAL A 569 8.46 -19.22 6.41
CA VAL A 569 9.14 -19.46 5.12
C VAL A 569 10.60 -19.02 5.20
N LEU A 570 11.36 -19.61 6.12
CA LEU A 570 12.81 -19.39 6.23
C LEU A 570 13.58 -20.43 5.42
N GLN A 571 14.60 -19.99 4.68
CA GLN A 571 15.45 -20.86 3.86
C GLN A 571 16.67 -21.32 4.70
N PRO A 572 16.79 -22.62 5.04
CA PRO A 572 17.86 -23.11 5.92
C PRO A 572 19.27 -22.86 5.36
N GLU A 573 19.44 -22.86 4.05
CA GLU A 573 20.72 -22.61 3.37
C GLU A 573 21.19 -21.14 3.50
N GLN A 574 20.25 -20.18 3.53
CA GLN A 574 20.56 -18.74 3.55
C GLN A 574 20.51 -18.13 4.95
N THR A 575 19.70 -18.68 5.86
CA THR A 575 19.44 -18.10 7.18
C THR A 575 20.46 -18.59 8.20
N SER A 576 21.17 -17.70 8.89
CA SER A 576 22.12 -18.09 9.94
C SER A 576 21.42 -18.52 11.25
N ALA A 577 22.13 -19.20 12.16
CA ALA A 577 21.57 -19.56 13.47
C ALA A 577 21.26 -18.33 14.34
N GLU A 578 22.07 -17.27 14.22
CA GLU A 578 21.91 -16.02 14.98
C GLU A 578 20.71 -15.21 14.47
N GLU A 579 20.55 -15.15 13.15
CA GLU A 579 19.37 -14.54 12.51
C GLU A 579 18.09 -15.30 12.84
N ALA A 580 18.09 -16.64 12.72
CA ALA A 580 16.94 -17.45 13.09
C ALA A 580 16.59 -17.27 14.58
N LEU A 581 17.58 -17.14 15.46
CA LEU A 581 17.36 -16.84 16.87
C LEU A 581 16.72 -15.46 17.07
N PHE A 582 17.22 -14.43 16.38
CA PHE A 582 16.66 -13.08 16.42
C PHE A 582 15.17 -13.06 16.01
N LEU A 583 14.84 -13.78 14.93
CA LEU A 583 13.47 -13.89 14.41
C LEU A 583 12.60 -14.69 15.38
N PHE A 584 13.07 -15.83 15.88
CA PHE A 584 12.34 -16.65 16.85
C PHE A 584 12.03 -15.89 18.14
N GLU A 585 12.95 -15.04 18.63
CA GLU A 585 12.73 -14.24 19.83
C GLU A 585 11.62 -13.19 19.66
N ARG A 586 11.25 -12.85 18.42
CA ARG A 586 10.19 -11.87 18.10
C ARG A 586 8.90 -12.56 17.72
N ASN A 587 8.98 -13.44 16.72
CA ASN A 587 7.86 -14.21 16.20
C ASN A 587 8.27 -15.70 16.13
N PRO A 588 7.98 -16.50 17.17
CA PRO A 588 8.36 -17.91 17.20
C PRO A 588 7.76 -18.70 16.03
N SER A 589 8.58 -19.51 15.35
CA SER A 589 8.13 -20.40 14.27
C SER A 589 8.89 -21.72 14.29
N LEU A 590 8.29 -22.76 13.70
CA LEU A 590 8.97 -24.04 13.53
C LEU A 590 10.20 -23.92 12.62
N ALA A 591 10.10 -23.17 11.53
CA ALA A 591 11.21 -23.00 10.59
C ALA A 591 12.45 -22.40 11.27
N ALA A 592 12.27 -21.34 12.07
CA ALA A 592 13.35 -20.75 12.85
C ALA A 592 13.90 -21.74 13.88
N TYR A 593 13.03 -22.48 14.57
CA TYR A 593 13.42 -23.49 15.55
C TYR A 593 14.33 -24.57 14.96
N GLU A 594 13.95 -25.13 13.81
CA GLU A 594 14.70 -26.18 13.13
C GLU A 594 16.06 -25.69 12.64
N ILE A 595 16.13 -24.48 12.08
CA ILE A 595 17.39 -23.86 11.67
C ILE A 595 18.33 -23.69 12.86
N ILE A 596 17.83 -23.19 13.99
CA ILE A 596 18.62 -23.04 15.21
C ILE A 596 19.09 -24.41 15.71
N ARG A 597 18.20 -25.42 15.76
CA ARG A 597 18.52 -26.79 16.17
C ARG A 597 19.66 -27.36 15.33
N ASP A 598 19.52 -27.30 14.01
CA ASP A 598 20.38 -28.01 13.07
C ASP A 598 21.76 -27.33 12.92
N LYS A 599 21.81 -26.00 13.09
CA LYS A 599 23.06 -25.21 13.01
C LYS A 599 23.76 -25.02 14.36
N THR A 600 23.14 -25.39 15.47
CA THR A 600 23.75 -25.27 16.80
C THR A 600 24.51 -26.54 17.18
N SER A 601 25.72 -26.38 17.73
CA SER A 601 26.50 -27.53 18.22
C SER A 601 25.74 -28.34 19.30
N ALA A 602 25.83 -29.67 19.25
CA ALA A 602 25.20 -30.57 20.22
C ALA A 602 25.50 -30.26 21.70
N LYS A 603 26.66 -29.66 21.99
CA LYS A 603 27.04 -29.25 23.35
C LYS A 603 26.24 -28.05 23.86
N LYS A 604 25.90 -27.10 22.99
CA LYS A 604 25.18 -25.87 23.34
C LYS A 604 23.66 -26.03 23.25
N TRP A 605 23.20 -26.98 22.42
CA TRP A 605 21.77 -27.17 22.13
C TRP A 605 20.87 -27.34 23.36
N PRO A 606 21.19 -28.17 24.38
CA PRO A 606 20.28 -28.37 25.52
C PRO A 606 19.95 -27.08 26.27
N LYS A 607 20.97 -26.24 26.55
CA LYS A 607 20.79 -24.95 27.23
C LYS A 607 20.03 -23.94 26.35
N LEU A 608 20.32 -23.93 25.05
CA LEU A 608 19.64 -23.03 24.12
C LEU A 608 18.17 -23.43 23.94
N LYS A 609 17.88 -24.72 23.80
CA LYS A 609 16.53 -25.28 23.73
C LYS A 609 15.69 -24.86 24.93
N GLU A 610 16.22 -24.96 26.15
CA GLU A 610 15.54 -24.48 27.36
C GLU A 610 15.18 -22.99 27.28
N LYS A 611 16.10 -22.15 26.79
CA LYS A 611 15.84 -20.71 26.56
C LYS A 611 14.74 -20.50 25.52
N LEU A 612 14.76 -21.25 24.41
CA LEU A 612 13.75 -21.17 23.34
C LEU A 612 12.36 -21.55 23.87
N PHE A 613 12.24 -22.64 24.63
CA PHE A 613 10.96 -23.03 25.25
C PHE A 613 10.47 -22.00 26.26
N LYS A 614 11.38 -21.41 27.05
CA LYS A 614 11.02 -20.33 27.96
C LYS A 614 10.48 -19.12 27.20
N ARG A 615 11.06 -18.79 26.04
CA ARG A 615 10.56 -17.70 25.17
C ARG A 615 9.22 -18.04 24.51
N LEU A 616 9.10 -19.25 23.97
CA LEU A 616 7.87 -19.76 23.35
C LEU A 616 6.70 -19.70 24.33
N ASN A 617 6.93 -20.09 25.60
CA ASN A 617 5.89 -20.12 26.63
C ASN A 617 5.71 -18.81 27.40
N ARG A 618 6.28 -17.69 26.94
CA ARG A 618 5.98 -16.36 27.53
C ARG A 618 4.61 -15.84 27.13
N GLU A 619 4.14 -16.20 25.95
CA GLU A 619 2.84 -15.78 25.45
C GLU A 619 1.74 -16.58 26.16
N MET A 620 0.70 -15.88 26.64
CA MET A 620 -0.46 -16.53 27.26
C MET A 620 -1.32 -17.25 26.22
N ASP A 621 -1.31 -16.75 24.98
CA ASP A 621 -2.01 -17.36 23.86
C ASP A 621 -1.07 -18.28 23.09
N ARG A 622 -1.37 -19.59 23.09
CA ARG A 622 -0.53 -20.62 22.48
C ARG A 622 -1.09 -20.96 21.11
N GLY A 623 -0.39 -20.62 20.04
CA GLY A 623 -0.89 -20.77 18.68
C GLY A 623 -0.31 -21.94 17.89
N LYS A 624 -0.33 -21.80 16.56
CA LYS A 624 0.16 -22.79 15.59
C LYS A 624 1.63 -23.15 15.79
N ALA A 625 2.48 -22.17 16.07
CA ALA A 625 3.92 -22.38 16.29
C ALA A 625 4.20 -23.30 17.48
N HIS A 626 3.46 -23.14 18.59
CA HIS A 626 3.57 -24.02 19.77
C HIS A 626 3.25 -25.46 19.40
N ALA A 627 2.12 -25.68 18.73
CA ALA A 627 1.70 -27.01 18.28
C ALA A 627 2.77 -27.66 17.40
N GLN A 628 3.27 -26.94 16.39
CA GLN A 628 4.31 -27.45 15.48
C GLN A 628 5.60 -27.83 16.22
N ILE A 629 6.11 -26.97 17.10
CA ILE A 629 7.35 -27.21 17.83
C ILE A 629 7.19 -28.36 18.83
N TYR A 630 6.05 -28.46 19.53
CA TYR A 630 5.78 -29.59 20.42
C TYR A 630 5.73 -30.92 19.66
N LEU A 631 5.09 -30.96 18.49
CA LEU A 631 5.09 -32.15 17.63
C LEU A 631 6.51 -32.52 17.16
N CYS A 632 7.30 -31.52 16.73
CA CYS A 632 8.69 -31.70 16.32
C CYS A 632 9.54 -32.33 17.44
N GLU A 633 9.27 -31.97 18.70
CA GLU A 633 9.93 -32.49 19.89
C GLU A 633 9.29 -33.75 20.47
N GLY A 634 8.28 -34.32 19.80
CA GLY A 634 7.58 -35.53 20.26
C GLY A 634 6.69 -35.32 21.48
N MET A 635 6.42 -34.08 21.87
CA MET A 635 5.57 -33.68 23.01
C MET A 635 4.09 -33.68 22.61
N ILE A 636 3.59 -34.85 22.17
CA ILE A 636 2.26 -35.01 21.58
C ILE A 636 1.13 -34.52 22.48
N ASP A 637 1.18 -34.83 23.78
CA ASP A 637 0.11 -34.44 24.70
C ASP A 637 0.07 -32.91 24.92
N GLU A 638 1.21 -32.21 24.83
CA GLU A 638 1.25 -30.74 24.89
C GLU A 638 0.68 -30.12 23.60
N ALA A 639 1.01 -30.68 22.44
CA ALA A 639 0.42 -30.24 21.18
C ALA A 639 -1.12 -30.41 21.18
N ILE A 640 -1.63 -31.52 21.71
CA ILE A 640 -3.07 -31.75 21.90
C ILE A 640 -3.69 -30.71 22.82
N ARG A 641 -3.03 -30.33 23.93
CA ARG A 641 -3.52 -29.25 24.81
C ARG A 641 -3.63 -27.93 24.06
N VAL A 642 -2.62 -27.57 23.26
CA VAL A 642 -2.66 -26.35 22.43
C VAL A 642 -3.86 -26.37 21.48
N ALA A 643 -4.11 -27.48 20.77
CA ALA A 643 -5.28 -27.58 19.89
C ALA A 643 -6.62 -27.52 20.64
N ASN A 644 -6.71 -28.10 21.84
CA ASN A 644 -7.92 -28.03 22.66
C ASN A 644 -8.17 -26.64 23.24
N ASP A 645 -7.13 -25.87 23.51
CA ASP A 645 -7.23 -24.46 23.92
C ASP A 645 -7.67 -23.58 22.72
N ASN A 646 -7.38 -24.01 21.49
CA ASN A 646 -7.61 -23.27 20.23
C ASN A 646 -8.62 -23.94 19.29
N VAL A 647 -9.70 -24.51 19.84
CA VAL A 647 -10.69 -25.24 19.02
C VAL A 647 -11.31 -24.36 17.94
N LYS A 648 -11.43 -23.05 18.17
CA LYS A 648 -11.99 -22.11 17.19
C LYS A 648 -11.03 -21.70 16.07
N THR A 649 -9.80 -22.20 16.10
CA THR A 649 -8.74 -21.87 15.13
C THR A 649 -8.39 -23.12 14.32
N PRO A 650 -9.06 -23.37 13.18
CA PRO A 650 -8.95 -24.62 12.43
C PRO A 650 -7.52 -24.95 12.01
N GLU A 651 -6.68 -23.94 11.76
CA GLU A 651 -5.28 -24.09 11.35
C GLU A 651 -4.43 -24.76 12.44
N VAL A 652 -4.66 -24.42 13.71
CA VAL A 652 -3.97 -25.03 14.86
C VAL A 652 -4.42 -26.47 15.03
N VAL A 653 -5.74 -26.71 14.98
CA VAL A 653 -6.31 -28.06 15.09
C VAL A 653 -5.81 -28.95 13.95
N ARG A 654 -5.70 -28.40 12.73
CA ARG A 654 -5.24 -29.12 11.54
C ARG A 654 -3.80 -29.59 11.69
N VAL A 655 -2.90 -28.74 12.18
CA VAL A 655 -1.51 -29.12 12.44
C VAL A 655 -1.43 -30.32 13.40
N VAL A 656 -2.19 -30.28 14.49
CA VAL A 656 -2.15 -31.35 15.50
C VAL A 656 -2.87 -32.60 15.02
N PHE A 657 -3.96 -32.48 14.27
CA PHE A 657 -4.61 -33.59 13.59
C PHE A 657 -3.60 -34.35 12.71
N GLU A 658 -2.90 -33.66 11.82
CA GLU A 658 -1.91 -34.28 10.93
C GLU A 658 -0.78 -34.96 11.69
N GLY A 659 -0.25 -34.30 12.74
CA GLY A 659 0.84 -34.85 13.56
C GLY A 659 0.45 -36.01 14.46
N THR A 660 -0.85 -36.27 14.66
CA THR A 660 -1.34 -37.27 15.64
C THR A 660 -2.25 -38.33 15.04
N LYS A 661 -2.61 -38.25 13.77
CA LYS A 661 -3.53 -39.19 13.12
C LYS A 661 -3.11 -40.66 13.22
N GLU A 662 -1.81 -40.95 13.25
CA GLU A 662 -1.28 -42.31 13.38
C GLU A 662 -1.08 -42.75 14.85
N THR A 663 -0.72 -41.81 15.74
CA THR A 663 -0.31 -42.12 17.12
C THR A 663 -1.42 -41.95 18.15
N LYS A 664 -2.39 -41.07 17.88
CA LYS A 664 -3.55 -40.74 18.73
C LYS A 664 -4.83 -40.63 17.89
N ALA A 665 -5.07 -41.61 17.03
CA ALA A 665 -6.24 -41.68 16.14
C ALA A 665 -7.59 -41.36 16.82
N PRO A 666 -7.90 -41.80 18.06
CA PRO A 666 -9.17 -41.44 18.71
C PRO A 666 -9.35 -39.94 18.92
N TRP A 667 -8.29 -39.22 19.31
CA TRP A 667 -8.35 -37.77 19.47
C TRP A 667 -8.48 -37.08 18.12
N ALA A 668 -7.70 -37.49 17.11
CA ALA A 668 -7.73 -36.89 15.78
C ALA A 668 -9.12 -36.99 15.13
N ILE A 669 -9.76 -38.17 15.22
CA ILE A 669 -11.13 -38.38 14.76
C ILE A 669 -12.12 -37.47 15.50
N ALA A 670 -12.01 -37.36 16.82
CA ALA A 670 -12.90 -36.52 17.62
C ALA A 670 -12.73 -35.02 17.31
N ALA A 671 -11.50 -34.55 17.13
CA ALA A 671 -11.20 -33.17 16.78
C ALA A 671 -11.78 -32.80 15.40
N ALA A 672 -11.57 -33.64 14.39
CA ALA A 672 -12.11 -33.42 13.04
C ALA A 672 -13.65 -33.43 13.01
N LYS A 673 -14.30 -34.32 13.78
CA LYS A 673 -15.76 -34.31 13.96
C LYS A 673 -16.24 -32.98 14.54
N ARG A 674 -15.57 -32.48 15.59
CA ARG A 674 -15.91 -31.22 16.25
C ARG A 674 -15.80 -30.02 15.30
N GLN A 675 -14.72 -29.95 14.50
CA GLN A 675 -14.55 -28.91 13.48
C GLN A 675 -15.67 -28.96 12.41
N ALA A 676 -15.99 -30.16 11.92
CA ALA A 676 -17.05 -30.32 10.94
C ALA A 676 -18.44 -29.97 11.49
N GLU A 677 -18.74 -30.36 12.73
CA GLU A 677 -20.01 -30.03 13.39
C GLU A 677 -20.19 -28.54 13.62
N GLU A 678 -19.15 -27.80 13.99
CA GLU A 678 -19.22 -26.35 14.17
C GLU A 678 -19.65 -25.65 12.88
N ILE A 679 -19.03 -26.01 11.74
CA ILE A 679 -19.40 -25.51 10.42
C ILE A 679 -20.82 -25.98 10.00
N ILE A 680 -21.15 -27.25 10.26
CA ILE A 680 -22.45 -27.83 9.86
C ILE A 680 -23.60 -27.26 10.69
N ASP A 681 -23.41 -26.99 11.98
CA ASP A 681 -24.46 -26.48 12.85
C ASP A 681 -24.67 -24.97 12.64
N GLU A 682 -23.63 -24.23 12.27
CA GLU A 682 -23.77 -22.87 11.76
C GLU A 682 -24.44 -22.84 10.38
N ILE A 683 -25.25 -21.82 10.08
CA ILE A 683 -26.06 -21.75 8.84
C ILE A 683 -25.20 -21.28 7.64
N ARG A 684 -23.92 -21.65 7.60
CA ARG A 684 -22.94 -21.24 6.59
C ARG A 684 -22.86 -22.27 5.45
N ALA A 685 -23.82 -22.25 4.54
CA ALA A 685 -23.89 -23.22 3.44
C ALA A 685 -22.73 -23.14 2.43
N GLU A 686 -21.93 -22.08 2.50
CA GLU A 686 -20.77 -21.82 1.66
C GLU A 686 -19.53 -22.61 2.13
N GLU A 687 -19.48 -23.02 3.41
CA GLU A 687 -18.32 -23.68 4.04
C GLU A 687 -18.47 -25.20 4.17
N TYR A 688 -19.55 -25.79 3.64
CA TYR A 688 -19.78 -27.24 3.75
C TYR A 688 -18.66 -28.07 3.11
N ASP A 689 -17.95 -27.55 2.11
CA ASP A 689 -16.80 -28.24 1.51
C ASP A 689 -15.67 -28.47 2.55
N ASP A 690 -15.43 -27.51 3.45
CA ASP A 690 -14.41 -27.62 4.50
C ASP A 690 -14.82 -28.62 5.57
N ALA A 691 -16.09 -28.60 6.00
CA ALA A 691 -16.63 -29.59 6.93
C ALA A 691 -16.52 -31.02 6.37
N ILE A 692 -16.80 -31.19 5.08
CA ILE A 692 -16.73 -32.49 4.41
C ILE A 692 -15.28 -32.94 4.27
N THR A 693 -14.34 -32.02 4.04
CA THR A 693 -12.90 -32.33 4.03
C THR A 693 -12.46 -32.89 5.38
N TRP A 694 -12.80 -32.23 6.48
CA TRP A 694 -12.54 -32.75 7.83
C TRP A 694 -13.11 -34.15 8.07
N LEU A 695 -14.35 -34.41 7.63
CA LEU A 695 -14.98 -35.72 7.79
C LEU A 695 -14.33 -36.80 6.93
N LYS A 696 -13.89 -36.49 5.71
CA LYS A 696 -13.16 -37.43 4.84
C LYS A 696 -11.81 -37.81 5.45
N ASP A 697 -11.06 -36.84 5.95
CA ASP A 697 -9.78 -37.11 6.61
C ASP A 697 -9.97 -37.97 7.86
N ALA A 698 -10.98 -37.69 8.67
CA ALA A 698 -11.32 -38.50 9.84
C ALA A 698 -11.78 -39.92 9.46
N TYR A 699 -12.49 -40.07 8.34
CA TYR A 699 -12.88 -41.36 7.80
C TYR A 699 -11.66 -42.19 7.40
N ASP A 700 -10.68 -41.59 6.72
CA ASP A 700 -9.44 -42.26 6.31
C ASP A 700 -8.63 -42.76 7.51
N VAL A 701 -8.58 -41.98 8.59
CA VAL A 701 -7.98 -42.40 9.87
C VAL A 701 -8.78 -43.54 10.50
N ALA A 702 -10.10 -43.40 10.58
CA ALA A 702 -10.98 -44.40 11.19
C ALA A 702 -10.93 -45.76 10.45
N LYS A 703 -10.80 -45.75 9.12
CA LYS A 703 -10.74 -46.95 8.27
C LYS A 703 -9.58 -47.89 8.62
N GLN A 704 -8.52 -47.38 9.24
CA GLN A 704 -7.37 -48.18 9.67
C GLN A 704 -7.72 -49.14 10.83
N ASN A 705 -8.81 -48.90 11.55
CA ASN A 705 -9.29 -49.74 12.65
C ASN A 705 -10.78 -50.09 12.45
N LYS A 706 -11.11 -51.39 12.39
CA LYS A 706 -12.48 -51.88 12.13
C LYS A 706 -13.54 -51.32 13.10
N GLN A 707 -13.20 -51.18 14.38
CA GLN A 707 -14.12 -50.66 15.38
C GLN A 707 -14.36 -49.16 15.16
N ALA A 708 -13.29 -48.38 15.03
CA ALA A 708 -13.38 -46.94 14.76
C ALA A 708 -14.10 -46.65 13.43
N HIS A 709 -13.87 -47.47 12.40
CA HIS A 709 -14.56 -47.38 11.11
C HIS A 709 -16.07 -47.56 11.25
N HIS A 710 -16.52 -48.59 11.98
CA HIS A 710 -17.94 -48.83 12.23
C HIS A 710 -18.59 -47.70 13.04
N GLU A 711 -17.90 -47.22 14.09
CA GLU A 711 -18.37 -46.10 14.91
C GLU A 711 -18.46 -44.81 14.07
N PHE A 712 -17.48 -44.54 13.20
CA PHE A 712 -17.49 -43.38 12.31
C PHE A 712 -18.59 -43.47 11.25
N TYR A 713 -18.81 -44.64 10.66
CA TYR A 713 -19.90 -44.88 9.70
C TYR A 713 -21.27 -44.65 10.34
N THR A 714 -21.47 -45.13 11.58
CA THR A 714 -22.69 -44.89 12.36
C THR A 714 -22.88 -43.41 12.63
N TYR A 715 -21.79 -42.72 12.99
CA TYR A 715 -21.79 -41.28 13.23
C TYR A 715 -22.20 -40.46 11.99
N VAL A 716 -21.62 -40.69 10.81
CA VAL A 716 -22.00 -39.94 9.59
C VAL A 716 -23.47 -40.19 9.23
N ASN A 717 -23.97 -41.42 9.39
CA ASN A 717 -25.39 -41.71 9.21
C ASN A 717 -26.30 -40.96 10.20
N SER A 718 -25.84 -40.75 11.44
CA SER A 718 -26.56 -39.92 12.41
C SER A 718 -26.60 -38.45 11.98
N LEU A 719 -25.52 -37.91 11.40
CA LEU A 719 -25.49 -36.55 10.83
C LEU A 719 -26.45 -36.41 9.64
N ILE A 720 -26.46 -37.39 8.72
CA ILE A 720 -27.42 -37.46 7.61
C ILE A 720 -28.86 -37.45 8.14
N ALA A 721 -29.12 -38.16 9.24
CA ALA A 721 -30.44 -38.20 9.86
C ALA A 721 -30.82 -36.88 10.56
N LYS A 722 -29.88 -36.20 11.23
CA LYS A 722 -30.07 -34.90 11.90
C LYS A 722 -30.32 -33.78 10.90
N HIS A 723 -29.56 -33.73 9.80
CA HIS A 723 -29.58 -32.62 8.84
C HIS A 723 -30.39 -32.90 7.56
N ARG A 724 -31.47 -33.71 7.65
CA ARG A 724 -32.32 -34.11 6.50
C ARG A 724 -32.91 -32.96 5.67
N ARG A 725 -32.99 -31.75 6.22
CA ARG A 725 -33.54 -30.57 5.53
C ARG A 725 -32.46 -29.75 4.79
N LYS A 726 -31.17 -30.07 4.98
CA LYS A 726 -30.05 -29.39 4.32
C LYS A 726 -29.72 -30.07 2.99
N HIS A 727 -30.50 -29.78 1.95
CA HIS A 727 -30.44 -30.46 0.65
C HIS A 727 -29.06 -30.39 -0.05
N LYS A 728 -28.28 -29.32 0.15
CA LYS A 728 -26.91 -29.19 -0.37
C LYS A 728 -25.90 -30.10 0.36
N LEU A 729 -26.03 -30.25 1.68
CA LEU A 729 -25.09 -31.00 2.53
C LEU A 729 -25.30 -32.52 2.43
N LEU A 730 -26.55 -32.97 2.30
CA LEU A 730 -26.89 -34.40 2.26
C LEU A 730 -26.13 -35.24 1.21
N PRO A 731 -26.02 -34.82 -0.07
CA PRO A 731 -25.24 -35.60 -1.04
C PRO A 731 -23.76 -35.66 -0.63
N MET A 732 -23.19 -34.55 -0.13
CA MET A 732 -21.78 -34.49 0.26
C MET A 732 -21.48 -35.41 1.47
N LEU A 733 -22.37 -35.46 2.47
CA LEU A 733 -22.22 -36.37 3.61
C LEU A 733 -22.26 -37.84 3.20
N ARG A 734 -23.04 -38.19 2.16
CA ARG A 734 -23.07 -39.56 1.64
C ARG A 734 -21.78 -39.92 0.92
N GLU A 735 -21.13 -38.95 0.27
CA GLU A 735 -19.83 -39.15 -0.38
C GLU A 735 -18.70 -39.43 0.62
N VAL A 736 -18.80 -38.97 1.87
CA VAL A 736 -17.78 -39.23 2.90
C VAL A 736 -17.60 -40.73 3.19
N ILE A 737 -18.70 -41.48 3.15
CA ILE A 737 -18.75 -42.91 3.50
C ILE A 737 -18.98 -43.83 2.30
N SER A 738 -18.98 -43.28 1.09
CA SER A 738 -18.99 -44.03 -0.17
C SER A 738 -17.59 -44.56 -0.48
#